data_AF-A0A1V0ND96-F1
#
_entry.id   AF-A0A1V0ND96-F1
#
_cell.length_a   1.000
_cell.length_b   1.000
_cell.length_c   1.000
_cell.angle_alpha   90.00
_cell.angle_beta   90.00
_cell.angle_gamma   90.00
#
_symmetry.space_group_name_H-M   'P 1'
#
loop_
_entity.id
_entity.type
_entity.pdbx_description
1 polymer ?
#
loop_
_entity_poly.entity_id
_entity_poly.type
_entity_poly.pdbx_seq_one_letter_code
_entity_poly.pdbx_strand_id
1 'polypeptide(L)'
;MTEKKMKQGLKKWETGKIWLYSSVILAGILVGIGSAGRASAEDLGSQKDQEDSSNISLSLVQESKLNDEADSTLKTNSSTDQISNDEKINQDNSFDHGNSETGQDVKVPESNSMDNKEQNSTSYTTYDSNLTQDSKILESQTKQETNNISETEKKPEVEYTTQVQNIGWQDPVSNGQSAGTVGQSLRLEAIKVNLNNIDKNKGGINYQTYCQNIGWQGGVSNGDVAGTVGKSLRLEAIRIGLSGDIAKLYNVYYRVQVQNFGWLGWATNGATAGTSNLSLRLESLQIQLVKLGDTFVLDDVPAYIAEPGITYQVQIQNIGWQDVKRSGGIAGTQGKALRIEALKINIGNNGEDQSNAVQYASQVQNIGWQAPVSNGQISGTVGQSLRDETLQVSLAGNLSRYFNVYYQTYCQNIGWLDWARNGDIAGTARLGYRLESLRIIVEPKWVSAPGVSTNAFINSTLKYTLLQHRGNHRVYPENSGPSVQTSLYPAVEGDLQLTSDNQWVMIHDDTINRTTNGSGTISLMTLSQIKEYNLKSDSGAVTGDKVPTLDEWMQTVKTNSLIPFLQIKVNKVNTEAMNNLVDTLKKYGYADSAVVTSFYTAPLRNVKTQLPDVKVMYITGSLTNNEITTAKSLGNNSGLDVILYKNGNTAAAIPTLNAQNINMAHQSGLSVGVWTLIPGQSWNYWTNRGTNVITIGSNLHGV
;
A
#
# COMPACT_ATOMS: atom_id res chain seq x y z
N MET A 1 -43.84 -5.00 -38.63
CA MET A 1 -42.94 -4.41 -39.65
C MET A 1 -41.52 -4.39 -39.09
N THR A 2 -40.91 -5.56 -38.84
CA THR A 2 -39.92 -6.24 -39.72
C THR A 2 -38.73 -5.37 -40.11
N GLU A 3 -37.63 -5.47 -39.35
CA GLU A 3 -36.34 -6.06 -39.74
C GLU A 3 -35.82 -5.85 -41.17
N LYS A 4 -36.14 -4.71 -41.80
CA LYS A 4 -35.80 -4.41 -43.20
C LYS A 4 -35.14 -3.04 -43.39
N LYS A 5 -34.27 -2.62 -42.45
CA LYS A 5 -33.41 -1.42 -42.58
C LYS A 5 -31.93 -1.60 -42.17
N MET A 6 -31.44 -2.83 -42.00
CA MET A 6 -30.01 -3.12 -41.71
C MET A 6 -29.29 -3.91 -42.83
N LYS A 7 -29.66 -3.70 -44.11
CA LYS A 7 -28.99 -4.38 -45.24
C LYS A 7 -28.67 -3.50 -46.46
N GLN A 8 -28.42 -2.20 -46.26
CA GLN A 8 -27.82 -1.36 -47.31
C GLN A 8 -26.77 -0.44 -46.67
N GLY A 9 -25.49 -0.78 -46.85
CA GLY A 9 -24.40 0.07 -46.36
C GLY A 9 -22.99 -0.50 -46.43
N LEU A 10 -22.77 -1.75 -46.85
CA LEU A 10 -21.42 -2.31 -47.01
C LEU A 10 -21.28 -3.03 -48.36
N LYS A 11 -20.99 -2.24 -49.41
CA LYS A 11 -20.30 -2.68 -50.63
C LYS A 11 -19.39 -1.55 -51.08
N LYS A 12 -18.16 -1.90 -51.48
CA LYS A 12 -16.93 -1.09 -51.61
C LYS A 12 -16.26 -0.97 -50.23
N TRP A 13 -15.09 -1.54 -49.96
CA TRP A 13 -13.86 -1.57 -50.77
C TRP A 13 -13.09 -2.89 -50.53
N GLU A 14 -12.66 -3.56 -51.59
CA GLU A 14 -11.50 -4.45 -51.59
C GLU A 14 -10.41 -3.77 -52.41
N THR A 15 -9.23 -3.57 -51.82
CA THR A 15 -7.91 -3.98 -52.37
C THR A 15 -6.80 -3.41 -51.48
N GLY A 16 -6.01 -4.29 -50.84
CA GLY A 16 -4.78 -3.91 -50.15
C GLY A 16 -4.31 -4.98 -49.15
N LYS A 17 -3.48 -5.91 -49.63
CA LYS A 17 -2.96 -7.10 -48.95
C LYS A 17 -2.24 -6.80 -47.63
N ILE A 18 -2.60 -7.50 -46.55
CA ILE A 18 -1.73 -7.74 -45.38
C ILE A 18 -1.83 -9.22 -44.98
N TRP A 19 -0.67 -9.84 -44.81
CA TRP A 19 -0.50 -11.22 -44.32
C TRP A 19 -0.92 -11.34 -42.85
N LEU A 20 -1.77 -12.32 -42.53
CA LEU A 20 -2.08 -12.73 -41.17
C LEU A 20 -1.82 -14.24 -41.05
N TYR A 21 -0.89 -14.61 -40.18
CA TYR A 21 -0.74 -15.96 -39.68
C TYR A 21 -1.77 -16.19 -38.55
N SER A 22 -2.52 -17.27 -38.70
CA SER A 22 -3.54 -17.85 -37.80
C SER A 22 -2.95 -18.24 -36.43
N SER A 23 -3.71 -18.27 -35.33
CA SER A 23 -4.55 -19.41 -34.88
C SER A 23 -5.43 -18.94 -33.69
N VAL A 24 -6.77 -18.84 -33.77
CA VAL A 24 -7.85 -19.85 -33.55
C VAL A 24 -7.81 -20.58 -32.20
N ILE A 25 -8.81 -20.36 -31.31
CA ILE A 25 -9.86 -21.29 -30.81
C ILE A 25 -11.01 -20.42 -30.23
N LEU A 26 -12.15 -20.22 -30.91
CA LEU A 26 -13.42 -20.97 -30.94
C LEU A 26 -14.22 -21.05 -29.62
N ALA A 27 -15.31 -20.27 -29.54
CA ALA A 27 -16.43 -20.47 -28.62
C ALA A 27 -17.64 -20.95 -29.43
N GLY A 28 -18.31 -22.00 -28.95
CA GLY A 28 -19.56 -22.52 -29.49
C GLY A 28 -20.68 -22.47 -28.45
N ILE A 29 -21.81 -21.89 -28.82
CA ILE A 29 -23.06 -21.75 -28.06
C ILE A 29 -24.10 -22.73 -28.63
N LEU A 30 -24.98 -23.30 -27.78
CA LEU A 30 -26.42 -23.58 -28.03
C LEU A 30 -27.08 -23.95 -26.68
N VAL A 31 -27.95 -23.13 -26.04
CA VAL A 31 -29.44 -23.00 -26.15
C VAL A 31 -30.17 -24.35 -26.18
N GLY A 32 -31.15 -24.72 -25.34
CA GLY A 32 -31.90 -24.10 -24.24
C GLY A 32 -33.12 -24.99 -23.85
N ILE A 33 -33.91 -24.56 -22.84
CA ILE A 33 -35.27 -25.00 -22.43
C ILE A 33 -35.33 -26.35 -21.65
N GLY A 34 -36.02 -26.58 -20.52
CA GLY A 34 -36.90 -25.80 -19.64
C GLY A 34 -37.52 -26.71 -18.55
N SER A 35 -37.85 -26.11 -17.40
CA SER A 35 -38.90 -26.45 -16.39
C SER A 35 -39.01 -27.81 -15.66
N ALA A 36 -38.92 -27.69 -14.32
CA ALA A 36 -39.78 -28.23 -13.24
C ALA A 36 -39.71 -29.72 -12.81
N GLY A 37 -39.56 -29.94 -11.48
CA GLY A 37 -40.00 -31.16 -10.79
C GLY A 37 -39.22 -31.55 -9.54
N ARG A 38 -39.79 -31.32 -8.34
CA ARG A 38 -39.37 -31.93 -7.05
C ARG A 38 -39.59 -33.44 -7.08
N ALA A 39 -38.69 -34.24 -6.49
CA ALA A 39 -38.99 -35.25 -5.46
C ALA A 39 -37.75 -36.07 -5.07
N SER A 40 -37.86 -36.69 -3.90
CA SER A 40 -36.89 -37.33 -3.01
C SER A 40 -36.42 -38.75 -3.37
N ALA A 41 -35.36 -39.14 -2.65
CA ALA A 41 -35.14 -40.43 -1.97
C ALA A 41 -34.08 -41.40 -2.55
N GLU A 42 -33.10 -41.68 -1.67
CA GLU A 42 -32.54 -42.98 -1.26
C GLU A 42 -31.74 -43.86 -2.26
N ASP A 43 -30.45 -43.92 -1.95
CA ASP A 43 -29.66 -45.11 -1.57
C ASP A 43 -29.32 -46.23 -2.59
N LEU A 44 -28.19 -46.91 -2.29
CA LEU A 44 -27.51 -48.02 -3.02
C LEU A 44 -26.62 -47.54 -4.19
N GLY A 45 -25.38 -47.99 -4.39
CA GLY A 45 -24.57 -49.04 -3.82
C GLY A 45 -23.28 -49.15 -4.64
N SER A 46 -22.24 -49.68 -4.00
CA SER A 46 -20.85 -49.89 -4.44
C SER A 46 -20.62 -50.57 -5.81
N GLN A 47 -19.51 -50.20 -6.48
CA GLN A 47 -18.42 -51.08 -7.00
C GLN A 47 -17.38 -50.20 -7.74
N LYS A 48 -16.16 -50.03 -7.21
CA LYS A 48 -14.91 -50.70 -7.61
C LYS A 48 -14.75 -50.89 -9.12
N ASP A 49 -13.79 -50.16 -9.71
CA ASP A 49 -12.67 -50.75 -10.44
C ASP A 49 -11.45 -49.81 -10.44
N GLN A 50 -10.31 -50.39 -10.08
CA GLN A 50 -8.96 -49.88 -10.30
C GLN A 50 -8.58 -50.16 -11.76
N GLU A 51 -7.89 -49.25 -12.44
CA GLU A 51 -6.44 -49.37 -12.69
C GLU A 51 -5.98 -48.32 -13.71
N ASP A 52 -4.88 -47.69 -13.32
CA ASP A 52 -3.71 -47.43 -14.13
C ASP A 52 -3.35 -46.01 -14.58
N SER A 53 -2.04 -45.88 -14.65
CA SER A 53 -1.24 -44.76 -14.20
C SER A 53 -0.31 -44.32 -15.33
N SER A 54 -0.07 -43.02 -15.45
CA SER A 54 1.19 -42.55 -16.04
C SER A 54 1.45 -41.09 -15.66
N ASN A 55 2.42 -40.95 -14.76
CA ASN A 55 3.12 -39.72 -14.40
C ASN A 55 3.80 -39.10 -15.63
N ILE A 56 3.74 -37.77 -15.76
CA ILE A 56 4.73 -37.00 -16.51
C ILE A 56 5.27 -35.91 -15.58
N SER A 57 6.50 -36.14 -15.12
CA SER A 57 7.38 -35.18 -14.48
C SER A 57 8.05 -34.30 -15.55
N LEU A 58 7.94 -32.98 -15.43
CA LEU A 58 8.73 -32.03 -16.21
C LEU A 58 9.90 -31.51 -15.38
N SER A 59 11.09 -31.90 -15.80
CA SER A 59 12.39 -31.52 -15.25
C SER A 59 12.78 -30.09 -15.62
N LEU A 60 13.31 -29.38 -14.63
CA LEU A 60 14.06 -28.13 -14.76
C LEU A 60 15.27 -28.30 -15.69
N VAL A 61 15.41 -27.42 -16.66
CA VAL A 61 16.65 -27.23 -17.41
C VAL A 61 17.36 -25.99 -16.87
N GLN A 62 18.55 -26.26 -16.37
CA GLN A 62 19.56 -25.31 -15.92
C GLN A 62 20.51 -25.12 -17.11
N GLU A 63 20.69 -23.89 -17.59
CA GLU A 63 21.74 -23.57 -18.56
C GLU A 63 22.73 -22.54 -18.00
N SER A 64 23.94 -22.71 -18.50
CA SER A 64 25.24 -22.47 -17.89
C SER A 64 25.87 -21.11 -18.22
N LYS A 65 26.79 -20.69 -17.33
CA LYS A 65 27.81 -19.66 -17.55
C LYS A 65 28.79 -20.03 -18.67
N LEU A 66 29.34 -19.01 -19.35
CA LEU A 66 30.71 -18.85 -19.91
C LEU A 66 30.79 -17.37 -20.41
N ASN A 67 31.48 -16.44 -19.74
CA ASN A 67 32.92 -16.07 -19.71
C ASN A 67 33.43 -15.13 -20.84
N ASP A 68 33.96 -13.98 -20.35
CA ASP A 68 35.17 -13.23 -20.70
C ASP A 68 35.24 -12.18 -21.84
N GLU A 69 35.46 -10.94 -21.35
CA GLU A 69 36.44 -9.90 -21.72
C GLU A 69 36.57 -9.36 -23.16
N ALA A 70 36.36 -8.04 -23.32
CA ALA A 70 37.37 -7.13 -23.88
C ALA A 70 37.05 -5.64 -23.58
N ASP A 71 38.16 -4.93 -23.36
CA ASP A 71 38.38 -3.57 -22.88
C ASP A 71 38.12 -2.45 -23.92
N SER A 72 37.88 -1.23 -23.41
CA SER A 72 38.54 0.05 -23.80
C SER A 72 37.62 1.27 -23.94
N THR A 73 37.86 2.21 -23.01
CA THR A 73 37.93 3.68 -23.15
C THR A 73 36.83 4.44 -23.88
N LEU A 74 36.19 5.41 -23.20
CA LEU A 74 35.91 6.73 -23.77
C LEU A 74 35.75 7.79 -22.65
N LYS A 75 36.55 8.84 -22.78
CA LYS A 75 36.65 10.00 -21.90
C LYS A 75 35.40 10.88 -22.00
N THR A 76 34.82 11.30 -20.89
CA THR A 76 33.84 12.40 -20.85
C THR A 76 34.55 13.71 -20.55
N ASN A 77 34.61 14.60 -21.55
CA ASN A 77 34.95 16.01 -21.37
C ASN A 77 33.74 16.74 -20.77
N SER A 78 33.89 17.28 -19.57
CA SER A 78 32.97 18.27 -19.01
C SER A 78 33.45 19.67 -19.43
N SER A 79 32.74 20.28 -20.38
CA SER A 79 32.86 21.72 -20.65
C SER A 79 31.74 22.44 -19.92
N THR A 80 32.13 23.15 -18.87
CA THR A 80 31.39 24.26 -18.27
C THR A 80 31.20 25.37 -19.29
N ASP A 81 30.04 26.00 -19.33
CA ASP A 81 29.93 27.41 -19.70
C ASP A 81 28.76 28.08 -18.96
N GLN A 82 29.12 29.19 -18.33
CA GLN A 82 28.22 30.19 -17.75
C GLN A 82 27.69 31.10 -18.85
N ILE A 83 26.44 31.59 -18.71
CA ILE A 83 26.08 32.96 -19.13
C ILE A 83 25.12 33.58 -18.11
N SER A 84 25.44 34.83 -17.83
CA SER A 84 24.88 35.88 -16.98
C SER A 84 23.39 36.21 -17.17
N ASN A 85 22.81 36.91 -16.19
CA ASN A 85 22.31 38.27 -16.42
C ASN A 85 22.12 39.02 -15.09
N ASP A 86 22.88 40.10 -14.96
CA ASP A 86 22.58 41.24 -14.10
C ASP A 86 21.36 42.00 -14.67
N GLU A 87 20.47 42.47 -13.78
CA GLU A 87 19.87 43.80 -13.95
C GLU A 87 19.38 44.33 -12.58
N LYS A 88 20.04 45.40 -12.12
CA LYS A 88 19.60 46.28 -11.04
C LYS A 88 18.59 47.28 -11.58
N ILE A 89 17.46 47.47 -10.89
CA ILE A 89 16.75 48.76 -10.85
C ILE A 89 16.24 49.03 -9.42
N ASN A 90 16.60 50.22 -8.92
CA ASN A 90 16.17 50.88 -7.67
C ASN A 90 14.69 51.31 -7.73
N GLN A 91 14.00 51.35 -6.58
CA GLN A 91 13.64 52.63 -5.92
C GLN A 91 12.74 52.43 -4.68
N ASP A 92 13.05 53.28 -3.69
CA ASP A 92 12.33 53.60 -2.47
C ASP A 92 10.85 53.99 -2.68
N ASN A 93 10.03 53.76 -1.64
CA ASN A 93 9.24 54.82 -0.99
C ASN A 93 8.60 54.33 0.33
N SER A 94 9.23 54.72 1.43
CA SER A 94 8.67 55.48 2.56
C SER A 94 7.19 55.32 2.98
N PHE A 95 7.02 54.83 4.23
CA PHE A 95 6.20 55.33 5.36
C PHE A 95 4.77 55.89 5.11
N ASP A 96 3.76 55.36 5.82
CA ASP A 96 3.23 55.99 7.06
C ASP A 96 2.31 55.04 7.88
N HIS A 97 2.18 55.38 9.16
CA HIS A 97 1.68 54.75 10.37
C HIS A 97 0.21 54.34 10.47
N GLY A 98 -0.04 53.48 11.46
CA GLY A 98 -1.26 53.51 12.26
C GLY A 98 -1.39 52.35 13.25
N ASN A 99 -0.74 52.42 14.42
CA ASN A 99 -1.30 51.77 15.61
C ASN A 99 -0.83 52.48 16.90
N SER A 100 -1.80 52.95 17.69
CA SER A 100 -1.62 53.62 18.98
C SER A 100 -2.26 52.82 20.10
N GLU A 101 -1.47 52.63 21.17
CA GLU A 101 -1.84 52.79 22.59
C GLU A 101 -2.80 51.74 23.22
N THR A 102 -2.65 51.23 24.44
CA THR A 102 -1.95 51.60 25.70
C THR A 102 -1.62 50.28 26.45
N GLY A 103 -0.56 50.10 27.23
CA GLY A 103 -0.22 50.80 28.47
C GLY A 103 0.67 49.88 29.34
N GLN A 104 1.62 50.50 30.04
CA GLN A 104 2.70 49.88 30.82
C GLN A 104 2.23 49.34 32.19
N ASP A 105 2.91 48.36 32.79
CA ASP A 105 3.87 48.65 33.88
C ASP A 105 4.47 47.40 34.60
N VAL A 106 5.80 47.46 34.73
CA VAL A 106 6.67 47.15 35.89
C VAL A 106 6.88 45.71 36.42
N LYS A 107 8.16 45.30 36.26
CA LYS A 107 9.08 44.47 37.06
C LYS A 107 8.61 43.86 38.41
N VAL A 108 8.99 42.60 38.63
CA VAL A 108 9.43 42.08 39.95
C VAL A 108 10.65 41.13 39.78
N PRO A 109 11.68 41.23 40.64
CA PRO A 109 12.85 40.34 40.69
C PRO A 109 12.83 39.36 41.89
N GLU A 110 13.91 38.58 42.02
CA GLU A 110 14.52 38.01 43.24
C GLU A 110 14.07 36.66 43.85
N SER A 111 15.05 35.72 43.82
CA SER A 111 15.71 35.04 44.95
C SER A 111 15.00 33.98 45.83
N ASN A 112 15.82 32.94 46.10
CA ASN A 112 15.98 32.07 47.29
C ASN A 112 15.82 30.57 46.97
N SER A 113 16.58 29.62 47.51
CA SER A 113 17.86 29.56 48.22
C SER A 113 18.16 28.07 48.53
N MET A 114 19.43 27.77 48.85
CA MET A 114 19.98 26.65 49.64
C MET A 114 20.35 25.31 48.95
N ASP A 115 21.67 25.09 48.88
CA ASP A 115 22.49 23.99 49.46
C ASP A 115 22.00 22.52 49.29
N ASN A 116 22.82 21.52 48.96
CA ASN A 116 24.21 21.28 49.33
C ASN A 116 24.88 20.26 48.38
N LYS A 117 26.21 20.29 48.34
CA LYS A 117 27.12 19.39 47.62
C LYS A 117 27.03 17.94 48.11
N GLU A 118 27.21 16.96 47.21
CA GLU A 118 28.41 16.12 47.18
C GLU A 118 28.50 15.23 45.93
N GLN A 119 29.74 14.81 45.67
CA GLN A 119 30.32 14.34 44.42
C GLN A 119 29.96 12.90 44.06
N ASN A 120 29.90 12.59 42.75
CA ASN A 120 30.97 11.82 42.09
C ASN A 120 30.70 11.67 40.59
N SER A 121 31.63 12.16 39.78
CA SER A 121 31.73 11.88 38.35
C SER A 121 32.97 11.05 38.09
N THR A 122 32.88 9.95 37.37
CA THR A 122 33.80 9.72 36.25
C THR A 122 33.25 8.72 35.25
N SER A 123 33.45 9.07 33.99
CA SER A 123 33.07 8.42 32.76
C SER A 123 34.31 7.81 32.06
N TYR A 124 34.09 6.73 31.28
CA TYR A 124 34.67 6.36 29.97
C TYR A 124 36.10 6.88 29.62
N THR A 125 37.10 6.13 29.11
CA THR A 125 37.13 5.03 28.10
C THR A 125 38.59 4.54 27.84
N THR A 126 38.70 3.26 27.45
CA THR A 126 39.53 2.63 26.38
C THR A 126 40.98 2.11 26.51
N TYR A 127 41.10 0.85 26.02
CA TYR A 127 42.17 0.10 25.29
C TYR A 127 43.48 -0.41 25.95
N ASP A 128 43.59 -1.76 25.90
CA ASP A 128 44.69 -2.67 25.53
C ASP A 128 46.06 -2.70 26.24
N SER A 129 46.47 -3.89 26.69
CA SER A 129 47.68 -4.62 26.20
C SER A 129 48.04 -5.85 27.07
N ASN A 130 48.42 -6.92 26.39
CA ASN A 130 48.88 -8.24 26.89
C ASN A 130 50.14 -8.19 27.77
N LEU A 131 50.35 -9.21 28.63
CA LEU A 131 51.54 -10.13 28.64
C LEU A 131 51.62 -11.04 29.90
N THR A 132 51.42 -12.34 29.66
CA THR A 132 52.22 -13.55 30.03
C THR A 132 52.92 -13.76 31.39
N GLN A 133 52.75 -15.00 31.91
CA GLN A 133 53.71 -16.01 32.44
C GLN A 133 54.75 -15.58 33.49
N ASP A 134 55.18 -16.35 34.48
CA ASP A 134 55.11 -17.78 34.85
C ASP A 134 55.54 -17.82 36.34
N SER A 135 54.78 -18.45 37.24
CA SER A 135 55.01 -19.80 37.79
C SER A 135 56.26 -19.99 38.68
N LYS A 136 56.03 -20.75 39.79
CA LYS A 136 56.99 -21.52 40.63
C LYS A 136 57.77 -20.71 41.69
N ILE A 137 57.84 -21.04 42.98
CA ILE A 137 57.56 -22.24 43.80
C ILE A 137 57.46 -21.74 45.26
N LEU A 138 56.47 -22.21 46.03
CA LEU A 138 56.74 -22.79 47.36
C LEU A 138 55.55 -23.67 47.77
N GLU A 139 55.64 -24.94 47.36
CA GLU A 139 54.93 -26.04 48.02
C GLU A 139 55.50 -26.21 49.44
N SER A 140 54.64 -26.28 50.44
CA SER A 140 54.63 -27.37 51.43
C SER A 140 53.63 -27.05 52.55
N GLN A 141 52.94 -28.09 53.01
CA GLN A 141 51.81 -28.09 53.96
C GLN A 141 50.50 -27.69 53.26
N THR A 142 49.62 -28.61 52.83
CA THR A 142 49.11 -29.77 53.56
C THR A 142 48.53 -30.79 52.58
N LYS A 143 49.11 -31.99 52.50
CA LYS A 143 48.47 -33.19 51.96
C LYS A 143 48.34 -34.17 53.13
N GLN A 144 47.11 -34.43 53.57
CA GLN A 144 46.59 -35.76 53.89
C GLN A 144 45.17 -35.61 54.45
N GLU A 145 44.18 -35.74 53.57
CA GLU A 145 43.00 -36.59 53.74
C GLU A 145 42.24 -36.60 52.42
N THR A 146 42.72 -37.44 51.49
CA THR A 146 41.94 -37.92 50.35
C THR A 146 41.15 -39.13 50.81
N ASN A 147 39.82 -39.01 50.81
CA ASN A 147 38.88 -39.98 50.23
C ASN A 147 37.45 -39.57 50.61
N ASN A 148 36.72 -38.95 49.70
CA ASN A 148 35.44 -39.50 49.22
C ASN A 148 34.73 -38.53 48.25
N ILE A 149 34.40 -39.09 47.08
CA ILE A 149 33.33 -38.70 46.15
C ILE A 149 33.59 -37.43 45.32
N SER A 150 34.15 -37.63 44.13
CA SER A 150 33.83 -36.76 42.98
C SER A 150 32.40 -37.07 42.51
N GLU A 151 31.41 -36.52 43.20
CA GLU A 151 30.10 -36.32 42.58
C GLU A 151 30.27 -35.14 41.63
N THR A 152 30.48 -35.44 40.34
CA THR A 152 30.14 -34.49 39.29
C THR A 152 28.64 -34.25 39.44
N GLU A 153 28.26 -33.20 40.18
CA GLU A 153 26.87 -32.83 40.41
C GLU A 153 26.23 -32.61 39.02
N LYS A 154 25.43 -33.59 38.58
CA LYS A 154 24.81 -33.55 37.26
C LYS A 154 23.93 -32.30 37.21
N LYS A 155 24.08 -31.52 36.14
CA LYS A 155 23.27 -30.30 35.97
C LYS A 155 21.77 -30.69 35.96
N PRO A 156 20.91 -29.88 36.60
CA PRO A 156 19.47 -30.03 36.50
C PRO A 156 19.02 -30.14 35.05
N GLU A 157 18.12 -31.08 34.76
CA GLU A 157 17.65 -31.39 33.42
C GLU A 157 16.14 -31.57 33.42
N VAL A 158 15.45 -31.00 32.42
CA VAL A 158 14.03 -31.28 32.21
C VAL A 158 13.87 -32.43 31.22
N GLU A 159 13.08 -33.41 31.60
CA GLU A 159 12.68 -34.56 30.78
C GLU A 159 11.15 -34.55 30.62
N TYR A 160 10.66 -34.81 29.42
CA TYR A 160 9.23 -34.75 29.14
C TYR A 160 8.80 -35.70 28.04
N THR A 161 7.54 -36.10 28.09
CA THR A 161 6.89 -36.93 27.06
C THR A 161 5.46 -36.45 26.80
N THR A 162 4.95 -36.77 25.62
CA THR A 162 3.62 -36.41 25.15
C THR A 162 2.82 -37.65 24.76
N GLN A 163 1.54 -37.64 25.11
CA GLN A 163 0.53 -38.58 24.62
C GLN A 163 -0.05 -38.02 23.31
N VAL A 164 0.17 -38.71 22.20
CA VAL A 164 -0.27 -38.27 20.86
C VAL A 164 -1.43 -39.12 20.36
N GLN A 165 -2.40 -38.48 19.72
CA GLN A 165 -3.52 -39.16 19.06
C GLN A 165 -3.04 -40.34 18.20
N ASN A 166 -3.69 -41.50 18.34
CA ASN A 166 -3.44 -42.73 17.60
C ASN A 166 -2.03 -43.34 17.76
N ILE A 167 -1.14 -42.73 18.54
CA ILE A 167 0.23 -43.24 18.81
C ILE A 167 0.35 -43.67 20.27
N GLY A 168 -0.20 -42.87 21.20
CA GLY A 168 0.00 -43.07 22.63
C GLY A 168 1.18 -42.27 23.16
N TRP A 169 1.76 -42.73 24.27
CA TRP A 169 2.91 -42.09 24.90
C TRP A 169 4.15 -42.35 24.05
N GLN A 170 4.85 -41.28 23.68
CA GLN A 170 6.13 -41.37 22.98
C GLN A 170 7.29 -41.51 23.98
N ASP A 171 8.48 -41.86 23.47
CA ASP A 171 9.69 -41.90 24.28
C ASP A 171 9.98 -40.52 24.90
N PRO A 172 10.44 -40.45 26.17
CA PRO A 172 10.83 -39.19 26.79
C PRO A 172 12.00 -38.53 26.06
N VAL A 173 11.96 -37.20 26.03
CA VAL A 173 13.02 -36.36 25.50
C VAL A 173 13.47 -35.35 26.55
N SER A 174 14.66 -34.80 26.37
CA SER A 174 15.25 -33.82 27.28
C SER A 174 15.40 -32.44 26.67
N ASN A 175 15.54 -31.41 27.51
CA ASN A 175 16.05 -30.06 27.22
C ASN A 175 16.12 -29.66 25.72
N GLY A 176 15.05 -29.01 25.24
CA GLY A 176 14.99 -28.40 23.91
C GLY A 176 14.65 -29.37 22.77
N GLN A 177 14.63 -30.69 23.00
CA GLN A 177 14.20 -31.65 21.99
C GLN A 177 12.68 -31.59 21.74
N SER A 178 12.21 -31.93 20.54
CA SER A 178 10.77 -31.89 20.27
C SER A 178 10.07 -33.16 20.77
N ALA A 179 8.97 -33.01 21.51
CA ALA A 179 8.06 -34.10 21.87
C ALA A 179 6.69 -33.89 21.22
N GLY A 180 6.21 -34.88 20.45
CA GLY A 180 5.00 -34.78 19.64
C GLY A 180 5.26 -35.11 18.17
N THR A 181 4.46 -34.52 17.29
CA THR A 181 4.56 -34.72 15.83
C THR A 181 4.48 -33.39 15.09
N VAL A 182 5.42 -33.13 14.20
CA VAL A 182 5.42 -31.94 13.33
C VAL A 182 4.89 -32.34 11.95
N GLY A 183 3.82 -31.68 11.48
CA GLY A 183 3.30 -31.87 10.11
C GLY A 183 2.46 -33.13 9.87
N GLN A 184 2.21 -33.93 10.90
CA GLN A 184 1.41 -35.16 10.80
C GLN A 184 -0.08 -34.93 11.11
N SER A 185 -0.47 -33.71 11.52
CA SER A 185 -1.83 -33.36 11.91
C SER A 185 -2.41 -34.16 13.08
N LEU A 186 -1.55 -34.69 13.97
CA LEU A 186 -1.95 -35.40 15.17
C LEU A 186 -1.92 -34.47 16.39
N ARG A 187 -2.97 -34.54 17.22
CA ARG A 187 -3.07 -33.73 18.44
C ARG A 187 -2.28 -34.33 19.60
N LEU A 188 -1.75 -33.47 20.46
CA LEU A 188 -1.39 -33.83 21.83
C LEU A 188 -2.67 -33.96 22.66
N GLU A 189 -2.73 -34.99 23.50
CA GLU A 189 -3.85 -35.25 24.43
C GLU A 189 -3.44 -35.10 25.90
N ALA A 190 -2.18 -35.40 26.24
CA ALA A 190 -1.60 -35.23 27.57
C ALA A 190 -0.07 -35.06 27.54
N ILE A 191 0.51 -34.57 28.63
CA ILE A 191 1.96 -34.43 28.83
C ILE A 191 2.37 -34.94 30.22
N LYS A 192 3.63 -35.35 30.34
CA LYS A 192 4.35 -35.52 31.61
C LYS A 192 5.65 -34.75 31.53
N VAL A 193 5.99 -34.03 32.58
CA VAL A 193 7.22 -33.25 32.69
C VAL A 193 7.86 -33.53 34.03
N ASN A 194 9.15 -33.85 34.03
CA ASN A 194 9.93 -34.16 35.22
C ASN A 194 11.22 -33.35 35.25
N LEU A 195 11.71 -33.06 36.46
CA LEU A 195 13.07 -32.55 36.65
C LEU A 195 13.96 -33.65 37.21
N ASN A 196 15.04 -33.90 36.48
CA ASN A 196 16.09 -34.85 36.82
C ASN A 196 17.31 -34.12 37.37
N ASN A 197 18.15 -34.85 38.10
CA ASN A 197 19.39 -34.34 38.70
C ASN A 197 19.17 -33.15 39.66
N ILE A 198 18.07 -33.17 40.42
CA ILE A 198 17.80 -32.21 41.49
C ILE A 198 17.51 -32.94 42.80
N ASP A 199 17.85 -32.32 43.93
CA ASP A 199 17.32 -32.73 45.23
C ASP A 199 15.83 -32.42 45.26
N LYS A 200 15.00 -33.48 45.38
CA LYS A 200 13.53 -33.38 45.39
C LYS A 200 13.00 -32.52 46.54
N ASN A 201 13.79 -32.32 47.60
CA ASN A 201 13.41 -31.43 48.72
C ASN A 201 13.69 -29.95 48.42
N LYS A 202 14.44 -29.65 47.36
CA LYS A 202 14.83 -28.28 46.96
C LYS A 202 13.98 -27.70 45.84
N GLY A 203 12.85 -28.34 45.50
CA GLY A 203 11.89 -27.82 44.52
C GLY A 203 11.55 -28.79 43.41
N GLY A 204 10.87 -28.29 42.38
CA GLY A 204 10.39 -29.11 41.27
C GLY A 204 9.83 -28.32 40.10
N ILE A 205 9.12 -29.03 39.22
CA ILE A 205 8.39 -28.46 38.10
C ILE A 205 6.88 -28.68 38.30
N ASN A 206 6.11 -27.61 38.11
CA ASN A 206 4.66 -27.61 38.11
C ASN A 206 4.14 -27.25 36.72
N TYR A 207 3.04 -27.84 36.31
CA TYR A 207 2.46 -27.58 34.99
C TYR A 207 0.98 -27.88 34.95
N GLN A 208 0.30 -27.24 34.01
CA GLN A 208 -1.12 -27.43 33.74
C GLN A 208 -1.39 -27.28 32.24
N THR A 209 -2.47 -27.89 31.78
CA THR A 209 -2.88 -27.84 30.38
C THR A 209 -4.30 -27.34 30.24
N TYR A 210 -4.58 -26.65 29.13
CA TYR A 210 -5.91 -26.27 28.68
C TYR A 210 -6.38 -27.32 27.69
N CYS A 211 -7.47 -28.02 28.02
CA CYS A 211 -7.98 -29.12 27.23
C CYS A 211 -9.34 -28.77 26.60
N GLN A 212 -9.55 -29.19 25.36
CA GLN A 212 -10.80 -28.99 24.63
C GLN A 212 -12.03 -29.36 25.49
N ASN A 213 -13.04 -28.48 25.50
CA ASN A 213 -14.30 -28.63 26.23
C ASN A 213 -14.17 -28.74 27.77
N ILE A 214 -12.97 -28.64 28.33
CA ILE A 214 -12.71 -28.68 29.78
C ILE A 214 -12.15 -27.34 30.26
N GLY A 215 -11.28 -26.72 29.47
CA GLY A 215 -10.52 -25.54 29.85
C GLY A 215 -9.26 -25.89 30.64
N TRP A 216 -8.81 -24.96 31.49
CA TRP A 216 -7.66 -25.18 32.37
C TRP A 216 -7.97 -26.27 33.39
N GLN A 217 -7.17 -27.33 33.39
CA GLN A 217 -7.22 -28.37 34.41
C GLN A 217 -6.39 -27.97 35.65
N GLY A 218 -6.58 -28.70 36.76
CA GLY A 218 -5.75 -28.52 37.95
C GLY A 218 -4.27 -28.75 37.65
N GLY A 219 -3.40 -27.98 38.31
CA GLY A 219 -1.96 -28.12 38.18
C GLY A 219 -1.44 -29.43 38.77
N VAL A 220 -0.46 -30.02 38.10
CA VAL A 220 0.24 -31.23 38.52
C VAL A 220 1.74 -30.95 38.64
N SER A 221 2.50 -31.90 39.19
CA SER A 221 3.94 -31.74 39.39
C SER A 221 4.72 -32.99 38.96
N ASN A 222 6.01 -32.82 38.65
CA ASN A 222 7.03 -33.89 38.53
C ASN A 222 6.51 -35.28 38.09
N GLY A 223 6.32 -35.48 36.79
CA GLY A 223 5.98 -36.77 36.19
C GLY A 223 4.49 -37.15 36.19
N ASP A 224 3.64 -36.42 36.92
CA ASP A 224 2.18 -36.61 36.90
C ASP A 224 1.56 -36.29 35.53
N VAL A 225 0.39 -36.86 35.22
CA VAL A 225 -0.26 -36.62 33.92
C VAL A 225 -1.04 -35.30 33.94
N ALA A 226 -0.72 -34.38 33.03
CA ALA A 226 -1.57 -33.23 32.70
C ALA A 226 -2.22 -33.43 31.33
N GLY A 227 -3.55 -33.28 31.24
CA GLY A 227 -4.32 -33.52 30.02
C GLY A 227 -5.36 -34.62 30.18
N THR A 228 -5.67 -35.31 29.08
CA THR A 228 -6.58 -36.46 29.10
C THR A 228 -5.99 -37.63 28.33
N VAL A 229 -6.13 -38.83 28.88
CA VAL A 229 -5.74 -40.08 28.22
C VAL A 229 -7.01 -40.84 27.86
N GLY A 230 -7.17 -41.21 26.59
CA GLY A 230 -8.30 -42.03 26.13
C GLY A 230 -9.64 -41.28 26.01
N LYS A 231 -9.67 -39.96 26.18
CA LYS A 231 -10.89 -39.13 26.01
C LYS A 231 -10.99 -38.46 24.65
N SER A 232 -9.96 -38.59 23.81
CA SER A 232 -9.89 -37.97 22.48
C SER A 232 -10.02 -36.44 22.48
N LEU A 233 -9.61 -35.78 23.56
CA LEU A 233 -9.62 -34.32 23.67
C LEU A 233 -8.22 -33.76 23.42
N ARG A 234 -8.11 -32.75 22.55
CA ARG A 234 -6.85 -32.06 22.28
C ARG A 234 -6.45 -31.14 23.42
N LEU A 235 -5.15 -30.98 23.61
CA LEU A 235 -4.58 -29.82 24.31
C LEU A 235 -4.59 -28.61 23.39
N GLU A 236 -4.81 -27.42 23.95
CA GLU A 236 -4.79 -26.13 23.22
C GLU A 236 -3.78 -25.13 23.80
N ALA A 237 -3.49 -25.21 25.10
CA ALA A 237 -2.46 -24.39 25.76
C ALA A 237 -1.81 -25.09 26.96
N ILE A 238 -0.64 -24.61 27.39
CA ILE A 238 0.17 -25.15 28.49
C ILE A 238 0.76 -24.00 29.32
N ARG A 239 0.91 -24.22 30.64
CA ARG A 239 1.73 -23.41 31.53
C ARG A 239 2.68 -24.31 32.30
N ILE A 240 3.95 -23.91 32.43
CA ILE A 240 5.01 -24.67 33.10
C ILE A 240 5.81 -23.71 33.97
N GLY A 241 5.94 -24.01 35.26
CA GLY A 241 6.68 -23.21 36.22
C GLY A 241 7.61 -24.06 37.06
N LEU A 242 8.56 -23.41 37.72
CA LEU A 242 9.44 -24.01 38.71
C LEU A 242 8.92 -23.70 40.12
N SER A 243 9.21 -24.57 41.08
CA SER A 243 8.87 -24.37 42.50
C SER A 243 10.09 -24.60 43.40
N GLY A 244 10.10 -24.07 44.62
CA GLY A 244 11.20 -24.25 45.57
C GLY A 244 12.48 -23.49 45.19
N ASP A 245 13.63 -24.00 45.62
CA ASP A 245 14.93 -23.35 45.42
C ASP A 245 15.40 -23.37 43.96
N ILE A 246 15.01 -24.38 43.18
CA ILE A 246 15.39 -24.43 41.75
C ILE A 246 14.86 -23.22 40.96
N ALA A 247 13.70 -22.66 41.35
CA ALA A 247 13.13 -21.45 40.75
C ALA A 247 13.95 -20.18 41.03
N LYS A 248 14.84 -20.21 42.03
CA LYS A 248 15.79 -19.11 42.33
C LYS A 248 17.08 -19.23 41.52
N LEU A 249 17.29 -20.36 40.83
CA LEU A 249 18.54 -20.68 40.12
C LEU A 249 18.35 -20.84 38.60
N TYR A 250 17.13 -21.14 38.14
CA TYR A 250 16.82 -21.41 36.74
C TYR A 250 15.53 -20.74 36.29
N ASN A 251 15.44 -20.49 35.00
CA ASN A 251 14.22 -20.24 34.24
C ASN A 251 13.82 -21.50 33.49
N VAL A 252 12.52 -21.74 33.35
CA VAL A 252 11.98 -22.74 32.42
C VAL A 252 11.37 -22.02 31.22
N TYR A 253 11.91 -22.31 30.03
CA TYR A 253 11.37 -21.85 28.76
C TYR A 253 10.66 -22.99 28.06
N TYR A 254 9.50 -22.71 27.46
CA TYR A 254 8.76 -23.70 26.69
C TYR A 254 7.97 -23.07 25.57
N ARG A 255 7.80 -23.81 24.49
CA ARG A 255 6.96 -23.42 23.36
C ARG A 255 6.23 -24.61 22.80
N VAL A 256 5.19 -24.33 22.02
CA VAL A 256 4.33 -25.35 21.44
C VAL A 256 4.16 -25.10 19.95
N GLN A 257 4.01 -26.18 19.21
CA GLN A 257 3.52 -26.13 17.84
C GLN A 257 2.01 -26.24 17.84
N VAL A 258 1.34 -25.30 17.19
CA VAL A 258 -0.12 -25.21 17.10
C VAL A 258 -0.57 -25.43 15.68
N GLN A 259 -1.67 -26.16 15.49
CA GLN A 259 -2.34 -26.31 14.20
C GLN A 259 -2.50 -24.95 13.49
N ASN A 260 -2.20 -24.91 12.20
CA ASN A 260 -2.26 -23.73 11.31
C ASN A 260 -1.29 -22.58 11.64
N PHE A 261 -0.77 -22.47 12.87
CA PHE A 261 0.19 -21.42 13.25
C PHE A 261 1.65 -21.89 13.25
N GLY A 262 1.91 -23.20 13.34
CA GLY A 262 3.26 -23.72 13.50
C GLY A 262 3.80 -23.47 14.91
N TRP A 263 5.12 -23.32 15.04
CA TRP A 263 5.75 -23.00 16.32
C TRP A 263 5.40 -21.57 16.74
N LEU A 264 4.82 -21.45 17.94
CA LEU A 264 4.70 -20.17 18.62
C LEU A 264 5.99 -19.85 19.38
N GLY A 265 6.10 -18.63 19.89
CA GLY A 265 7.26 -18.19 20.65
C GLY A 265 7.41 -18.89 22.00
N TRP A 266 8.53 -18.61 22.68
CA TRP A 266 8.83 -19.18 23.99
C TRP A 266 8.10 -18.44 25.12
N ALA A 267 7.27 -19.18 25.85
CA ALA A 267 6.79 -18.80 27.16
C ALA A 267 7.87 -19.08 28.21
N THR A 268 7.80 -18.39 29.35
CA THR A 268 8.72 -18.56 30.47
C THR A 268 7.97 -18.58 31.79
N ASN A 269 8.43 -19.40 32.74
CA ASN A 269 8.05 -19.38 34.16
C ASN A 269 6.54 -19.17 34.43
N GLY A 270 5.70 -20.04 33.90
CA GLY A 270 4.26 -20.05 34.13
C GLY A 270 3.44 -19.22 33.14
N ALA A 271 4.07 -18.47 32.22
CA ALA A 271 3.38 -17.79 31.13
C ALA A 271 2.61 -18.77 30.22
N THR A 272 1.58 -18.31 29.52
CA THR A 272 0.81 -19.25 28.68
C THR A 272 1.56 -19.52 27.37
N ALA A 273 1.62 -20.78 26.94
CA ALA A 273 2.04 -21.17 25.59
C ALA A 273 0.86 -21.85 24.87
N GLY A 274 0.57 -21.49 23.61
CA GLY A 274 -0.50 -22.09 22.81
C GLY A 274 -1.63 -21.12 22.48
N THR A 275 -2.86 -21.61 22.49
CA THR A 275 -4.04 -20.81 22.10
C THR A 275 -5.23 -21.03 23.03
N SER A 276 -6.14 -20.06 23.05
CA SER A 276 -7.46 -20.24 23.68
C SER A 276 -8.57 -19.73 22.78
N ASN A 277 -9.73 -20.38 22.86
CA ASN A 277 -10.94 -20.09 22.09
C ASN A 277 -10.82 -20.22 20.55
N LEU A 278 -9.66 -20.57 20.02
CA LEU A 278 -9.46 -20.81 18.58
C LEU A 278 -9.73 -22.26 18.14
N SER A 279 -9.98 -23.16 19.11
CA SER A 279 -10.20 -24.59 18.86
C SER A 279 -9.05 -25.29 18.12
N LEU A 280 -7.80 -24.85 18.33
CA LEU A 280 -6.62 -25.39 17.66
C LEU A 280 -5.89 -26.38 18.56
N ARG A 281 -5.50 -27.53 17.98
CA ARG A 281 -4.71 -28.53 18.69
C ARG A 281 -3.24 -28.11 18.80
N LEU A 282 -2.62 -28.48 19.91
CA LEU A 282 -1.17 -28.61 20.01
C LEU A 282 -0.72 -29.88 19.27
N GLU A 283 0.41 -29.82 18.59
CA GLU A 283 0.99 -30.93 17.84
C GLU A 283 2.38 -31.34 18.37
N SER A 284 3.13 -30.40 18.94
CA SER A 284 4.47 -30.64 19.49
C SER A 284 4.81 -29.66 20.62
N LEU A 285 5.77 -30.00 21.47
CA LEU A 285 6.21 -29.28 22.66
C LEU A 285 7.74 -29.29 22.76
N GLN A 286 8.33 -28.16 23.15
CA GLN A 286 9.73 -28.05 23.57
C GLN A 286 9.79 -27.40 24.95
N ILE A 287 10.65 -27.92 25.83
CA ILE A 287 10.90 -27.38 27.17
C ILE A 287 12.42 -27.34 27.38
N GLN A 288 12.93 -26.22 27.88
CA GLN A 288 14.34 -26.04 28.17
C GLN A 288 14.53 -25.35 29.51
N LEU A 289 15.39 -25.92 30.34
CA LEU A 289 15.84 -25.31 31.59
C LEU A 289 17.10 -24.48 31.31
N VAL A 290 17.12 -23.23 31.78
CA VAL A 290 18.22 -22.28 31.54
C VAL A 290 18.60 -21.63 32.87
N LYS A 291 19.89 -21.59 33.18
CA LYS A 291 20.35 -21.01 34.45
C LYS A 291 20.06 -19.50 34.46
N LEU A 292 19.66 -18.96 35.61
CA LEU A 292 19.49 -17.52 35.77
C LEU A 292 20.84 -16.82 35.52
N GLY A 293 20.82 -15.81 34.65
CA GLY A 293 22.00 -15.10 34.16
C GLY A 293 22.52 -15.59 32.80
N ASP A 294 22.16 -16.80 32.36
CA ASP A 294 22.49 -17.28 31.02
C ASP A 294 21.54 -16.65 29.99
N THR A 295 22.08 -16.37 28.80
CA THR A 295 21.30 -15.78 27.70
C THR A 295 20.39 -16.83 27.06
N PHE A 296 19.12 -16.48 26.85
CA PHE A 296 18.17 -17.26 26.05
C PHE A 296 17.58 -16.37 24.96
N VAL A 297 17.57 -16.85 23.71
CA VAL A 297 17.08 -16.09 22.57
C VAL A 297 15.58 -16.35 22.42
N LEU A 298 14.77 -15.29 22.57
CA LEU A 298 13.34 -15.35 22.31
C LEU A 298 13.06 -15.14 20.83
N ASP A 299 12.04 -15.82 20.33
CA ASP A 299 11.54 -15.62 18.97
C ASP A 299 10.76 -14.29 18.88
N ASP A 300 10.77 -13.62 17.72
CA ASP A 300 9.90 -12.45 17.44
C ASP A 300 8.47 -12.89 17.07
N VAL A 301 7.89 -13.84 17.81
CA VAL A 301 6.49 -14.27 17.67
C VAL A 301 5.89 -14.51 19.07
N PRO A 302 4.59 -14.29 19.27
CA PRO A 302 3.98 -14.49 20.58
C PRO A 302 3.97 -15.97 20.97
N ALA A 303 4.20 -16.26 22.25
CA ALA A 303 4.03 -17.61 22.80
C ALA A 303 2.56 -18.02 22.92
N TYR A 304 1.65 -17.04 22.96
CA TYR A 304 0.23 -17.23 23.20
C TYR A 304 -0.62 -16.37 22.27
N ILE A 305 -1.63 -16.99 21.66
CA ILE A 305 -2.61 -16.30 20.81
C ILE A 305 -4.02 -16.63 21.32
N ALA A 306 -4.76 -15.60 21.70
CA ALA A 306 -6.17 -15.72 22.06
C ALA A 306 -7.06 -15.19 20.93
N GLU A 307 -8.29 -15.71 20.85
CA GLU A 307 -9.30 -15.18 19.92
C GLU A 307 -9.59 -13.69 20.22
N PRO A 308 -9.34 -12.77 19.27
CA PRO A 308 -9.51 -11.34 19.50
C PRO A 308 -11.00 -10.98 19.61
N GLY A 309 -11.35 -10.31 20.71
CA GLY A 309 -12.69 -9.78 20.93
C GLY A 309 -12.83 -8.39 20.34
N ILE A 310 -13.48 -8.29 19.16
CA ILE A 310 -13.79 -6.98 18.57
C ILE A 310 -15.08 -6.38 19.14
N THR A 311 -15.02 -5.09 19.45
CA THR A 311 -16.20 -4.26 19.77
C THR A 311 -16.16 -2.94 19.01
N TYR A 312 -17.32 -2.40 18.66
CA TYR A 312 -17.44 -1.13 17.94
C TYR A 312 -18.77 -0.45 18.19
N GLN A 313 -18.79 0.87 18.07
CA GLN A 313 -20.00 1.67 18.13
C GLN A 313 -19.89 2.87 17.19
N VAL A 314 -21.04 3.41 16.82
CA VAL A 314 -21.15 4.56 15.92
C VAL A 314 -21.95 5.67 16.58
N GLN A 315 -21.62 6.91 16.24
CA GLN A 315 -22.42 8.07 16.53
C GLN A 315 -23.32 8.38 15.33
N ILE A 316 -24.62 8.46 15.58
CA ILE A 316 -25.63 8.71 14.55
C ILE A 316 -26.21 10.11 14.68
N GLN A 317 -26.42 10.77 13.53
CA GLN A 317 -27.12 12.05 13.43
C GLN A 317 -28.39 12.07 14.29
N ASN A 318 -28.53 13.11 15.12
CA ASN A 318 -29.69 13.36 15.99
C ASN A 318 -29.98 12.26 17.04
N ILE A 319 -29.13 11.25 17.16
CA ILE A 319 -29.27 10.16 18.16
C ILE A 319 -28.09 10.18 19.13
N GLY A 320 -26.87 10.44 18.64
CA GLY A 320 -25.65 10.32 19.42
C GLY A 320 -25.04 8.92 19.35
N TRP A 321 -24.19 8.59 20.31
CA TRP A 321 -23.53 7.27 20.41
C TRP A 321 -24.56 6.17 20.64
N GLN A 322 -24.52 5.14 19.80
CA GLN A 322 -25.32 3.93 19.99
C GLN A 322 -24.61 2.88 20.84
N ASP A 323 -25.35 1.84 21.24
CA ASP A 323 -24.81 0.70 21.98
C ASP A 323 -23.63 0.02 21.27
N VAL A 324 -22.66 -0.39 22.08
CA VAL A 324 -21.52 -1.21 21.63
C VAL A 324 -22.01 -2.52 21.00
N LYS A 325 -21.53 -2.79 19.79
CA LYS A 325 -21.69 -4.04 19.06
C LYS A 325 -20.44 -4.89 19.15
N ARG A 326 -20.63 -6.19 19.02
CA ARG A 326 -19.57 -7.21 18.96
C ARG A 326 -19.44 -7.73 17.53
N SER A 327 -18.51 -8.65 17.30
CA SER A 327 -18.27 -9.31 16.01
C SER A 327 -19.58 -9.60 15.25
N GLY A 328 -19.69 -9.10 14.02
CA GLY A 328 -20.83 -9.28 13.12
C GLY A 328 -22.11 -8.48 13.43
N GLY A 329 -22.20 -7.82 14.59
CA GLY A 329 -23.36 -7.01 14.96
C GLY A 329 -23.54 -5.74 14.10
N ILE A 330 -24.77 -5.37 13.80
CA ILE A 330 -25.01 -4.16 12.99
C ILE A 330 -24.96 -2.92 13.89
N ALA A 331 -24.05 -2.00 13.61
CA ALA A 331 -23.96 -0.68 14.24
C ALA A 331 -24.50 0.39 13.27
N GLY A 332 -25.43 1.23 13.72
CA GLY A 332 -26.03 2.30 12.92
C GLY A 332 -27.54 2.12 12.68
N THR A 333 -28.03 2.80 11.65
CA THR A 333 -29.46 2.92 11.32
C THR A 333 -29.75 2.62 9.86
N GLN A 334 -29.84 1.33 9.51
CA GLN A 334 -30.11 0.88 8.15
C GLN A 334 -31.44 1.42 7.61
N GLY A 335 -31.41 2.14 6.49
CA GLY A 335 -32.61 2.58 5.76
C GLY A 335 -33.43 3.65 6.48
N LYS A 336 -32.93 4.21 7.59
CA LYS A 336 -33.62 5.27 8.35
C LYS A 336 -33.22 6.68 7.91
N ALA A 337 -32.37 6.78 6.91
CA ALA A 337 -31.86 8.04 6.38
C ALA A 337 -31.06 8.91 7.38
N LEU A 338 -30.48 8.29 8.41
CA LEU A 338 -29.59 8.95 9.36
C LEU A 338 -28.14 8.53 9.10
N ARG A 339 -27.23 9.50 9.11
CA ARG A 339 -25.79 9.29 8.84
C ARG A 339 -25.04 8.82 10.09
N ILE A 340 -24.01 8.02 9.87
CA ILE A 340 -22.86 7.91 10.77
C ILE A 340 -22.07 9.22 10.68
N GLU A 341 -21.72 9.77 11.84
CA GLU A 341 -20.87 10.96 11.97
C GLU A 341 -19.50 10.63 12.59
N ALA A 342 -19.42 9.57 13.39
CA ALA A 342 -18.18 9.08 13.98
C ALA A 342 -18.30 7.61 14.41
N LEU A 343 -17.16 6.96 14.67
CA LEU A 343 -17.09 5.60 15.22
C LEU A 343 -15.90 5.41 16.17
N LYS A 344 -16.01 4.36 16.99
CA LYS A 344 -14.93 3.79 17.82
C LYS A 344 -14.85 2.29 17.57
N ILE A 345 -13.63 1.77 17.40
CA ILE A 345 -13.36 0.33 17.26
C ILE A 345 -12.34 -0.06 18.34
N ASN A 346 -12.61 -1.17 19.03
CA ASN A 346 -11.71 -1.77 20.00
C ASN A 346 -11.49 -3.25 19.70
N ILE A 347 -10.27 -3.74 19.90
CA ILE A 347 -9.93 -5.15 19.99
C ILE A 347 -9.36 -5.42 21.37
N GLY A 348 -9.91 -6.42 22.04
CA GLY A 348 -9.43 -6.94 23.32
C GLY A 348 -9.18 -8.44 23.29
N ASN A 349 -8.85 -9.02 24.45
CA ASN A 349 -8.69 -10.47 24.67
C ASN A 349 -7.66 -11.16 23.75
N ASN A 350 -6.58 -10.48 23.36
CA ASN A 350 -5.58 -10.98 22.40
C ASN A 350 -4.22 -11.36 23.02
N GLY A 351 -4.02 -11.17 24.33
CA GLY A 351 -2.76 -11.54 25.01
C GLY A 351 -1.57 -10.57 24.84
N GLU A 352 -1.78 -9.40 24.23
CA GLU A 352 -0.74 -8.37 24.00
C GLU A 352 -1.22 -6.96 24.42
N ASP A 353 -0.36 -5.94 24.28
CA ASP A 353 -0.77 -4.55 24.40
C ASP A 353 -1.87 -4.22 23.38
N GLN A 354 -3.03 -3.85 23.90
CA GLN A 354 -4.24 -3.59 23.13
C GLN A 354 -4.30 -2.17 22.59
N SER A 355 -3.43 -1.26 23.05
CA SER A 355 -3.48 0.16 22.70
C SER A 355 -3.45 0.41 21.19
N ASN A 356 -2.74 -0.46 20.44
CA ASN A 356 -2.56 -0.38 19.00
C ASN A 356 -3.05 -1.63 18.25
N ALA A 357 -3.97 -2.42 18.82
CA ALA A 357 -4.43 -3.67 18.21
C ALA A 357 -5.16 -3.48 16.85
N VAL A 358 -5.81 -2.33 16.66
CA VAL A 358 -6.53 -1.94 15.44
C VAL A 358 -6.20 -0.50 15.07
N GLN A 359 -6.11 -0.22 13.77
CA GLN A 359 -6.02 1.12 13.20
C GLN A 359 -7.18 1.35 12.24
N TYR A 360 -7.77 2.54 12.27
CA TYR A 360 -8.90 2.87 11.42
C TYR A 360 -9.02 4.37 11.16
N ALA A 361 -9.64 4.71 10.03
CA ALA A 361 -9.87 6.08 9.62
C ALA A 361 -11.20 6.20 8.87
N SER A 362 -11.81 7.38 8.94
CA SER A 362 -13.01 7.74 8.21
C SER A 362 -12.71 8.84 7.22
N GLN A 363 -13.35 8.79 6.06
CA GLN A 363 -13.44 9.94 5.16
C GLN A 363 -14.71 10.72 5.48
N VAL A 364 -14.53 11.95 5.91
CA VAL A 364 -15.62 12.83 6.36
C VAL A 364 -15.97 13.83 5.25
N GLN A 365 -17.27 14.08 5.08
CA GLN A 365 -17.78 15.10 4.17
C GLN A 365 -17.02 16.44 4.35
N ASN A 366 -16.60 17.04 3.23
CA ASN A 366 -15.90 18.33 3.16
C ASN A 366 -14.53 18.40 3.87
N ILE A 367 -14.11 17.34 4.57
CA ILE A 367 -12.81 17.26 5.25
C ILE A 367 -11.89 16.29 4.49
N GLY A 368 -12.43 15.17 4.01
CA GLY A 368 -11.64 14.08 3.42
C GLY A 368 -11.18 13.07 4.47
N TRP A 369 -10.11 12.33 4.17
CA TRP A 369 -9.57 11.33 5.07
C TRP A 369 -8.99 11.98 6.33
N GLN A 370 -9.41 11.50 7.48
CA GLN A 370 -8.78 11.84 8.74
C GLN A 370 -7.52 10.99 8.99
N ALA A 371 -6.66 11.45 9.90
CA ALA A 371 -5.54 10.64 10.36
C ALA A 371 -6.02 9.32 10.98
N PRO A 372 -5.34 8.18 10.73
CA PRO A 372 -5.67 6.93 11.38
C PRO A 372 -5.57 7.02 12.89
N VAL A 373 -6.53 6.40 13.58
CA VAL A 373 -6.59 6.32 15.03
C VAL A 373 -6.55 4.86 15.50
N SER A 374 -6.17 4.65 16.76
CA SER A 374 -6.05 3.32 17.36
C SER A 374 -7.23 2.96 18.28
N ASN A 375 -7.09 1.87 19.03
CA ASN A 375 -8.11 1.28 19.91
C ASN A 375 -8.90 2.35 20.71
N GLY A 376 -10.22 2.39 20.49
CA GLY A 376 -11.16 3.21 21.26
C GLY A 376 -11.16 4.71 21.00
N GLN A 377 -10.23 5.20 20.17
CA GLN A 377 -10.18 6.61 19.75
C GLN A 377 -11.31 6.96 18.78
N ILE A 378 -11.63 8.24 18.63
CA ILE A 378 -12.72 8.66 17.73
C ILE A 378 -12.17 8.82 16.32
N SER A 379 -12.83 8.18 15.34
CA SER A 379 -12.72 8.54 13.93
C SER A 379 -14.05 9.12 13.45
N GLY A 380 -14.02 10.15 12.62
CA GLY A 380 -15.16 10.99 12.23
C GLY A 380 -15.24 12.30 13.01
N THR A 381 -16.42 12.90 13.08
CA THR A 381 -16.68 14.16 13.78
C THR A 381 -17.87 14.06 14.73
N VAL A 382 -17.74 14.66 15.91
CA VAL A 382 -18.81 14.75 16.90
C VAL A 382 -19.34 16.19 16.92
N GLY A 383 -20.64 16.36 16.68
CA GLY A 383 -21.30 17.67 16.81
C GLY A 383 -21.09 18.64 15.63
N GLN A 384 -20.38 18.23 14.57
CA GLN A 384 -20.12 19.07 13.39
C GLN A 384 -21.16 18.88 12.28
N SER A 385 -22.10 17.95 12.44
CA SER A 385 -23.12 17.61 11.44
C SER A 385 -22.57 17.15 10.08
N LEU A 386 -21.39 16.54 10.06
CA LEU A 386 -20.77 15.99 8.85
C LEU A 386 -20.94 14.46 8.82
N ARG A 387 -21.19 13.91 7.63
CA ARG A 387 -21.29 12.45 7.42
C ARG A 387 -19.94 11.82 7.19
N ASP A 388 -19.79 10.58 7.63
CA ASP A 388 -18.79 9.67 7.09
C ASP A 388 -19.28 9.12 5.73
N GLU A 389 -18.37 9.02 4.78
CA GLU A 389 -18.63 8.51 3.42
C GLU A 389 -17.88 7.18 3.14
N THR A 390 -16.67 7.03 3.70
CA THR A 390 -15.88 5.79 3.62
C THR A 390 -15.15 5.47 4.92
N LEU A 391 -14.73 4.22 5.04
CA LEU A 391 -14.04 3.65 6.21
C LEU A 391 -12.86 2.77 5.75
N GLN A 392 -11.76 2.81 6.50
CA GLN A 392 -10.67 1.83 6.45
C GLN A 392 -10.41 1.27 7.85
N VAL A 393 -10.19 -0.04 7.94
CA VAL A 393 -9.88 -0.73 9.21
C VAL A 393 -8.81 -1.79 8.95
N SER A 394 -7.74 -1.77 9.75
CA SER A 394 -6.66 -2.76 9.69
C SER A 394 -6.26 -3.22 11.09
N LEU A 395 -5.84 -4.48 11.22
CA LEU A 395 -5.18 -4.98 12.41
C LEU A 395 -3.71 -4.54 12.41
N ALA A 396 -3.12 -4.34 13.59
CA ALA A 396 -1.68 -4.06 13.71
C ALA A 396 -0.98 -5.03 14.69
N GLY A 397 0.34 -4.93 14.80
CA GLY A 397 1.15 -5.83 15.63
C GLY A 397 1.03 -7.30 15.22
N ASN A 398 1.14 -8.22 16.19
CA ASN A 398 1.07 -9.66 15.90
C ASN A 398 -0.33 -10.13 15.48
N LEU A 399 -1.39 -9.38 15.82
CA LEU A 399 -2.74 -9.73 15.37
C LEU A 399 -2.85 -9.80 13.84
N SER A 400 -2.21 -8.87 13.12
CA SER A 400 -2.24 -8.83 11.65
C SER A 400 -1.49 -10.00 11.01
N ARG A 401 -0.63 -10.71 11.76
CA ARG A 401 0.06 -11.91 11.30
C ARG A 401 -0.91 -13.11 11.23
N TYR A 402 -1.84 -13.21 12.18
CA TYR A 402 -2.68 -14.39 12.40
C TYR A 402 -4.14 -14.23 12.00
N PHE A 403 -4.65 -12.99 11.97
CA PHE A 403 -6.06 -12.70 11.73
C PHE A 403 -6.26 -11.75 10.54
N ASN A 404 -7.47 -11.76 10.02
CA ASN A 404 -8.01 -10.76 9.10
C ASN A 404 -9.12 -9.98 9.81
N VAL A 405 -9.23 -8.70 9.51
CA VAL A 405 -10.42 -7.91 9.80
C VAL A 405 -11.23 -7.73 8.52
N TYR A 406 -12.52 -8.04 8.59
CA TYR A 406 -13.50 -7.85 7.53
C TYR A 406 -14.55 -6.85 7.97
N TYR A 407 -14.93 -5.93 7.10
CA TYR A 407 -15.94 -4.92 7.39
C TYR A 407 -16.76 -4.60 6.16
N GLN A 408 -18.00 -4.24 6.41
CA GLN A 408 -18.98 -3.92 5.38
C GLN A 408 -19.72 -2.67 5.82
N THR A 409 -20.13 -1.84 4.85
CA THR A 409 -20.87 -0.61 5.11
C THR A 409 -22.19 -0.61 4.36
N TYR A 410 -23.22 -0.02 4.98
CA TYR A 410 -24.52 0.26 4.37
C TYR A 410 -24.54 1.72 3.95
N CYS A 411 -24.62 1.97 2.65
CA CYS A 411 -24.55 3.29 2.06
C CYS A 411 -25.93 3.76 1.59
N GLN A 412 -26.22 5.05 1.79
CA GLN A 412 -27.43 5.68 1.26
C GLN A 412 -27.65 5.33 -0.23
N ASN A 413 -28.89 5.02 -0.58
CA ASN A 413 -29.35 4.71 -1.95
C ASN A 413 -28.68 3.48 -2.62
N ILE A 414 -27.79 2.76 -1.94
CA ILE A 414 -27.14 1.55 -2.46
C ILE A 414 -27.46 0.34 -1.59
N GLY A 415 -27.43 0.51 -0.27
CA GLY A 415 -27.55 -0.58 0.69
C GLY A 415 -26.17 -1.13 1.09
N TRP A 416 -26.12 -2.42 1.42
CA TRP A 416 -24.86 -3.08 1.76
C TRP A 416 -23.95 -3.20 0.53
N LEU A 417 -22.74 -2.67 0.65
CA LEU A 417 -21.64 -2.94 -0.27
C LEU A 417 -20.95 -4.26 0.05
N ASP A 418 -20.04 -4.77 -0.78
CA ASP A 418 -19.32 -6.01 -0.47
C ASP A 418 -18.36 -5.86 0.72
N TRP A 419 -17.78 -6.97 1.20
CA TRP A 419 -16.85 -6.94 2.33
C TRP A 419 -15.49 -6.37 1.93
N ALA A 420 -15.04 -5.35 2.64
CA ALA A 420 -13.64 -4.90 2.64
C ALA A 420 -12.82 -5.74 3.64
N ARG A 421 -11.50 -5.79 3.43
CA ARG A 421 -10.58 -6.55 4.27
C ARG A 421 -9.31 -5.73 4.54
N ASN A 422 -8.76 -5.82 5.75
CA ASN A 422 -7.39 -5.41 6.09
C ASN A 422 -6.91 -4.07 5.45
N GLY A 423 -7.65 -2.98 5.65
CA GLY A 423 -7.28 -1.66 5.16
C GLY A 423 -7.85 -1.31 3.78
N ASP A 424 -8.56 -2.22 3.10
CA ASP A 424 -9.31 -1.89 1.89
C ASP A 424 -10.38 -0.82 2.17
N ILE A 425 -10.70 0.03 1.21
CA ILE A 425 -11.73 1.04 1.44
C ILE A 425 -13.11 0.37 1.45
N ALA A 426 -13.96 0.74 2.40
CA ALA A 426 -15.39 0.42 2.40
C ALA A 426 -16.22 1.69 2.30
N GLY A 427 -17.31 1.69 1.52
CA GLY A 427 -18.23 2.81 1.42
C GLY A 427 -18.29 3.45 0.04
N THR A 428 -18.65 4.73 -0.01
CA THR A 428 -18.75 5.47 -1.27
C THR A 428 -17.90 6.72 -1.26
N ALA A 429 -17.16 6.97 -2.33
CA ALA A 429 -16.51 8.28 -2.53
C ALA A 429 -17.20 9.04 -3.65
N ARG A 430 -17.31 10.36 -3.48
CA ARG A 430 -17.72 11.33 -4.52
C ARG A 430 -19.13 11.18 -5.08
N LEU A 431 -19.94 10.27 -4.54
CA LEU A 431 -21.37 10.18 -4.79
C LEU A 431 -22.21 11.08 -3.87
N GLY A 432 -21.59 11.61 -2.80
CA GLY A 432 -22.28 12.38 -1.76
C GLY A 432 -23.19 11.52 -0.87
N TYR A 433 -23.03 10.19 -0.91
CA TYR A 433 -23.81 9.24 -0.12
C TYR A 433 -23.17 9.02 1.24
N ARG A 434 -24.00 9.05 2.29
CA ARG A 434 -23.60 8.79 3.68
C ARG A 434 -23.49 7.29 3.96
N LEU A 435 -22.61 6.95 4.90
CA LEU A 435 -22.72 5.71 5.64
C LEU A 435 -23.89 5.79 6.62
N GLU A 436 -24.71 4.74 6.70
CA GLU A 436 -25.81 4.63 7.66
C GLU A 436 -25.59 3.50 8.66
N SER A 437 -24.87 2.45 8.28
CA SER A 437 -24.54 1.33 9.17
C SER A 437 -23.24 0.64 8.76
N LEU A 438 -22.67 -0.12 9.68
CA LEU A 438 -21.53 -0.99 9.43
C LEU A 438 -21.60 -2.27 10.26
N ARG A 439 -20.83 -3.28 9.86
CA ARG A 439 -20.52 -4.46 10.66
C ARG A 439 -19.07 -4.85 10.44
N ILE A 440 -18.44 -5.38 11.50
CA ILE A 440 -17.02 -5.76 11.51
C ILE A 440 -16.87 -7.14 12.15
N ILE A 441 -16.04 -7.97 11.55
CA ILE A 441 -15.69 -9.32 12.00
C ILE A 441 -14.17 -9.46 11.98
N VAL A 442 -13.60 -10.16 12.95
CA VAL A 442 -12.19 -10.58 12.93
C VAL A 442 -12.16 -12.09 12.87
N GLU A 443 -11.44 -12.65 11.91
CA GLU A 443 -11.38 -14.10 11.68
C GLU A 443 -9.93 -14.56 11.49
N PRO A 444 -9.55 -15.77 11.91
CA PRO A 444 -8.26 -16.34 11.58
C PRO A 444 -8.00 -16.40 10.08
N LYS A 445 -6.74 -16.30 9.64
CA LYS A 445 -6.39 -16.21 8.22
C LYS A 445 -6.76 -17.43 7.35
N TRP A 446 -6.96 -18.61 7.95
CA TRP A 446 -7.43 -19.81 7.24
C TRP A 446 -8.95 -19.87 7.09
N VAL A 447 -9.70 -19.01 7.79
CA VAL A 447 -11.15 -18.92 7.62
C VAL A 447 -11.44 -18.14 6.33
N SER A 448 -12.38 -18.66 5.54
CA SER A 448 -12.80 -18.00 4.31
C SER A 448 -13.47 -16.66 4.60
N ALA A 449 -13.35 -15.71 3.67
CA ALA A 449 -14.01 -14.43 3.80
C ALA A 449 -15.54 -14.61 3.98
N PRO A 450 -16.20 -13.77 4.80
CA PRO A 450 -17.63 -13.89 5.09
C PRO A 450 -18.55 -13.64 3.87
N GLY A 451 -18.00 -13.20 2.74
CA GLY A 451 -18.72 -13.01 1.49
C GLY A 451 -17.81 -12.47 0.38
N VAL A 452 -18.45 -12.05 -0.72
CA VAL A 452 -17.78 -11.37 -1.84
C VAL A 452 -17.13 -10.05 -1.39
N SER A 453 -16.07 -9.63 -2.08
CA SER A 453 -15.27 -8.43 -1.78
C SER A 453 -15.05 -7.52 -2.99
N THR A 454 -15.82 -7.72 -4.06
CA THR A 454 -15.60 -7.07 -5.36
C THR A 454 -16.01 -5.61 -5.40
N ASN A 455 -17.07 -5.24 -4.69
CA ASN A 455 -17.69 -3.92 -4.70
C ASN A 455 -17.77 -3.31 -3.30
N ALA A 456 -16.75 -3.52 -2.47
CA ALA A 456 -16.72 -2.98 -1.11
C ALA A 456 -16.63 -1.45 -1.09
N PHE A 457 -16.10 -0.89 -2.18
CA PHE A 457 -15.96 0.54 -2.42
C PHE A 457 -16.55 0.92 -3.76
N ILE A 458 -17.45 1.90 -3.76
CA ILE A 458 -17.97 2.50 -4.99
C ILE A 458 -17.53 3.95 -5.05
N ASN A 459 -16.68 4.25 -6.02
CA ASN A 459 -16.33 5.62 -6.35
C ASN A 459 -17.09 6.00 -7.62
N SER A 460 -17.66 7.20 -7.70
CA SER A 460 -17.98 7.73 -9.03
C SER A 460 -16.66 7.81 -9.78
N THR A 461 -16.48 6.97 -10.81
CA THR A 461 -15.31 7.07 -11.68
C THR A 461 -15.30 8.50 -12.20
N LEU A 462 -14.32 9.31 -11.78
CA LEU A 462 -13.97 10.47 -12.59
C LEU A 462 -13.76 9.92 -13.99
N LYS A 463 -14.44 10.45 -15.00
CA LYS A 463 -13.98 10.28 -16.38
C LYS A 463 -12.57 10.84 -16.39
N TYR A 464 -11.59 9.95 -16.33
CA TYR A 464 -10.20 10.32 -16.50
C TYR A 464 -9.88 10.22 -17.99
N THR A 465 -9.12 11.20 -18.48
CA THR A 465 -8.66 11.21 -19.86
C THR A 465 -7.26 10.63 -19.89
N LEU A 466 -7.08 9.50 -20.57
CA LEU A 466 -5.76 9.05 -20.98
C LEU A 466 -5.31 9.89 -22.18
N LEU A 467 -4.11 10.44 -22.06
CA LEU A 467 -3.54 11.41 -22.99
C LEU A 467 -2.22 10.89 -23.54
N GLN A 468 -2.10 10.78 -24.86
CA GLN A 468 -0.85 10.40 -25.51
C GLN A 468 0.08 11.62 -25.61
N HIS A 469 1.24 11.58 -24.93
CA HIS A 469 2.24 12.66 -24.96
C HIS A 469 2.86 12.79 -26.36
N ARG A 470 2.71 13.94 -27.04
CA ARG A 470 3.25 14.23 -28.40
C ARG A 470 2.86 13.23 -29.50
N GLY A 471 1.75 12.52 -29.32
CA GLY A 471 1.37 11.37 -30.15
C GLY A 471 2.22 10.12 -29.88
N ASN A 472 2.11 9.11 -30.75
CA ASN A 472 2.86 7.85 -30.65
C ASN A 472 4.34 8.03 -31.06
N HIS A 473 5.05 8.88 -30.31
CA HIS A 473 6.37 9.40 -30.65
C HIS A 473 7.51 8.37 -30.51
N ARG A 474 7.21 7.17 -30.01
CA ARG A 474 8.15 6.04 -30.01
C ARG A 474 8.23 5.31 -31.34
N VAL A 475 7.20 5.45 -32.17
CA VAL A 475 7.10 4.81 -33.48
C VAL A 475 7.30 5.83 -34.60
N TYR A 476 6.79 7.04 -34.41
CA TYR A 476 6.85 8.14 -35.39
C TYR A 476 7.52 9.37 -34.77
N PRO A 477 8.00 10.35 -35.57
CA PRO A 477 8.52 11.60 -35.02
C PRO A 477 7.55 12.27 -34.06
N GLU A 478 8.02 12.79 -32.92
CA GLU A 478 7.17 13.51 -31.97
C GLU A 478 6.45 14.69 -32.63
N ASN A 479 5.25 15.03 -32.16
CA ASN A 479 4.43 16.15 -32.65
C ASN A 479 4.01 16.07 -34.14
N SER A 480 4.28 14.96 -34.84
CA SER A 480 3.97 14.79 -36.27
C SER A 480 2.54 14.33 -36.55
N GLY A 481 2.06 14.52 -37.79
CA GLY A 481 0.80 13.94 -38.25
C GLY A 481 0.73 12.42 -38.03
N PRO A 482 1.75 11.64 -38.45
CA PRO A 482 1.78 10.19 -38.20
C PRO A 482 1.74 9.81 -36.72
N SER A 483 2.41 10.54 -35.82
CA SER A 483 2.35 10.25 -34.38
C SER A 483 0.96 10.50 -33.80
N VAL A 484 0.26 11.54 -34.26
CA VAL A 484 -1.14 11.83 -33.88
C VAL A 484 -2.09 10.77 -34.43
N GLN A 485 -1.95 10.45 -35.72
CA GLN A 485 -2.82 9.49 -36.41
C GLN A 485 -2.76 8.10 -35.77
N THR A 486 -1.63 7.74 -35.17
CA THR A 486 -1.40 6.44 -34.53
C THR A 486 -1.46 6.50 -33.01
N SER A 487 -2.06 7.56 -32.45
CA SER A 487 -2.33 7.68 -31.01
C SER A 487 -3.19 6.52 -30.51
N LEU A 488 -2.81 5.94 -29.37
CA LEU A 488 -3.51 4.80 -28.76
C LEU A 488 -4.58 5.21 -27.73
N TYR A 489 -4.65 6.50 -27.42
CA TYR A 489 -5.51 7.05 -26.37
C TYR A 489 -6.47 8.10 -26.96
N PRO A 490 -7.63 8.34 -26.30
CA PRO A 490 -8.68 9.21 -26.81
C PRO A 490 -8.29 10.70 -26.88
N ALA A 491 -7.21 11.10 -26.21
CA ALA A 491 -6.65 12.43 -26.28
C ALA A 491 -5.18 12.39 -26.69
N VAL A 492 -4.72 13.46 -27.33
CA VAL A 492 -3.34 13.63 -27.80
C VAL A 492 -2.83 15.01 -27.45
N GLU A 493 -1.59 15.05 -26.97
CA GLU A 493 -0.90 16.28 -26.61
C GLU A 493 0.01 16.73 -27.75
N GLY A 494 0.15 18.05 -27.90
CA GLY A 494 1.11 18.65 -28.82
C GLY A 494 1.63 20.01 -28.36
N ASP A 495 2.90 20.26 -28.65
CA ASP A 495 3.64 21.44 -28.22
C ASP A 495 3.59 22.58 -29.25
N LEU A 496 3.20 23.77 -28.83
CA LEU A 496 3.11 24.97 -29.67
C LEU A 496 4.29 25.91 -29.44
N GLN A 497 5.07 26.14 -30.51
CA GLN A 497 6.10 27.18 -30.61
C GLN A 497 5.74 28.19 -31.70
N LEU A 498 6.26 29.41 -31.56
CA LEU A 498 5.94 30.53 -32.45
C LEU A 498 7.15 30.91 -33.32
N THR A 499 6.93 30.96 -34.64
CA THR A 499 7.93 31.40 -35.62
C THR A 499 8.11 32.92 -35.62
N SER A 500 9.14 33.44 -36.30
CA SER A 500 9.39 34.88 -36.43
C SER A 500 8.30 35.63 -37.22
N ASP A 501 7.54 34.92 -38.04
CA ASP A 501 6.38 35.40 -38.81
C ASP A 501 5.02 35.00 -38.19
N ASN A 502 5.00 34.81 -36.87
CA ASN A 502 3.79 34.60 -36.05
C ASN A 502 2.96 33.35 -36.38
N GLN A 503 3.57 32.31 -36.95
CA GLN A 503 2.90 31.04 -37.24
C GLN A 503 3.13 30.02 -36.12
N TRP A 504 2.08 29.29 -35.75
CA TRP A 504 2.19 28.18 -34.79
C TRP A 504 2.72 26.93 -35.47
N VAL A 505 3.80 26.38 -34.92
CA VAL A 505 4.40 25.11 -35.33
C VAL A 505 4.44 24.11 -34.18
N MET A 506 4.29 22.83 -34.52
CA MET A 506 4.22 21.73 -33.57
C MET A 506 5.62 21.17 -33.27
N ILE A 507 6.26 21.66 -32.21
CA ILE A 507 7.60 21.25 -31.80
C ILE A 507 7.86 21.62 -30.33
N HIS A 508 8.53 20.72 -29.61
CA HIS A 508 8.75 20.87 -28.16
C HIS A 508 9.85 21.88 -27.79
N ASP A 509 11.01 21.76 -28.43
CA ASP A 509 12.21 22.52 -28.05
C ASP A 509 12.13 23.96 -28.57
N ASP A 510 12.97 24.87 -28.07
CA ASP A 510 13.08 26.24 -28.59
C ASP A 510 13.85 26.31 -29.92
N THR A 511 14.45 25.19 -30.33
CA THR A 511 15.22 25.03 -31.56
C THR A 511 14.73 23.83 -32.35
N ILE A 512 15.02 23.79 -33.65
CA ILE A 512 14.69 22.63 -34.50
C ILE A 512 15.73 21.50 -34.42
N ASN A 513 16.82 21.70 -33.66
CA ASN A 513 18.06 20.92 -33.76
C ASN A 513 17.88 19.43 -33.46
N ARG A 514 17.17 19.11 -32.37
CA ARG A 514 17.03 17.73 -31.88
C ARG A 514 16.14 16.89 -32.81
N THR A 515 15.02 17.45 -33.22
CA THR A 515 13.93 16.70 -33.88
C THR A 515 13.92 16.88 -35.40
N THR A 516 14.85 17.64 -35.99
CA THR A 516 14.96 17.80 -37.45
C THR A 516 16.39 17.59 -37.93
N ASN A 517 16.58 17.49 -39.25
CA ASN A 517 17.90 17.52 -39.88
C ASN A 517 18.49 18.94 -40.07
N GLY A 518 17.86 19.98 -39.51
CA GLY A 518 18.34 21.36 -39.52
C GLY A 518 18.87 21.83 -38.17
N SER A 519 19.22 23.11 -38.11
CA SER A 519 19.54 23.81 -36.86
C SER A 519 19.06 25.26 -36.90
N GLY A 520 18.68 25.78 -35.75
CA GLY A 520 18.21 27.17 -35.59
C GLY A 520 17.17 27.34 -34.50
N THR A 521 17.09 28.57 -33.98
CA THR A 521 16.10 28.98 -32.97
C THR A 521 14.77 29.32 -33.66
N ILE A 522 13.68 28.71 -33.23
CA ILE A 522 12.37 28.82 -33.90
C ILE A 522 11.87 30.26 -33.96
N SER A 523 12.05 31.03 -32.88
CA SER A 523 11.63 32.43 -32.81
C SER A 523 12.39 33.38 -33.75
N LEU A 524 13.47 32.89 -34.38
CA LEU A 524 14.26 33.62 -35.37
C LEU A 524 14.04 33.12 -36.81
N MET A 525 13.22 32.09 -37.00
CA MET A 525 12.97 31.46 -38.30
C MET A 525 11.53 31.67 -38.74
N THR A 526 11.31 31.89 -40.04
CA THR A 526 9.97 31.91 -40.62
C THR A 526 9.42 30.49 -40.81
N LEU A 527 8.11 30.35 -40.96
CA LEU A 527 7.49 29.05 -41.27
C LEU A 527 8.11 28.42 -42.54
N SER A 528 8.35 29.23 -43.57
CA SER A 528 8.95 28.75 -44.82
C SER A 528 10.34 28.15 -44.60
N GLN A 529 11.18 28.77 -43.76
CA GLN A 529 12.51 28.26 -43.43
C GLN A 529 12.43 26.96 -42.64
N ILE A 530 11.51 26.84 -41.68
CA ILE A 530 11.34 25.61 -40.89
C ILE A 530 10.87 24.45 -41.79
N LYS A 531 9.98 24.72 -42.75
CA LYS A 531 9.46 23.71 -43.69
C LYS A 531 10.52 23.15 -44.66
N GLU A 532 11.71 23.75 -44.76
CA GLU A 532 12.82 23.18 -45.54
C GLU A 532 13.38 21.89 -44.92
N TYR A 533 13.26 21.74 -43.60
CA TYR A 533 13.84 20.61 -42.85
C TYR A 533 12.85 19.46 -42.66
N ASN A 534 13.40 18.25 -42.53
CA ASN A 534 12.64 17.03 -42.26
C ASN A 534 12.80 16.62 -40.80
N LEU A 535 11.73 16.06 -40.23
CA LEU A 535 11.70 15.50 -38.90
C LEU A 535 12.58 14.25 -38.79
N LYS A 536 13.07 13.99 -37.58
CA LYS A 536 13.78 12.77 -37.19
C LYS A 536 12.87 11.87 -36.35
N SER A 537 12.99 10.56 -36.53
CA SER A 537 12.43 9.57 -35.60
C SER A 537 13.14 9.64 -34.23
N ASP A 538 12.61 8.94 -33.24
CA ASP A 538 13.24 8.80 -31.91
C ASP A 538 14.65 8.19 -31.98
N SER A 539 14.91 7.35 -32.99
CA SER A 539 16.25 6.80 -33.29
C SER A 539 17.20 7.79 -33.99
N GLY A 540 16.75 9.01 -34.29
CA GLY A 540 17.50 10.05 -34.99
C GLY A 540 17.51 9.95 -36.52
N ALA A 541 16.82 8.95 -37.10
CA ALA A 541 16.76 8.78 -38.55
C ALA A 541 15.90 9.88 -39.19
N VAL A 542 16.42 10.52 -40.24
CA VAL A 542 15.68 11.55 -40.98
C VAL A 542 14.52 10.90 -41.75
N THR A 543 13.33 11.44 -41.56
CA THR A 543 12.09 10.98 -42.20
C THR A 543 11.74 11.83 -43.43
N GLY A 544 10.63 11.50 -44.10
CA GLY A 544 10.03 12.38 -45.12
C GLY A 544 9.10 13.45 -44.56
N ASP A 545 8.82 13.42 -43.25
CA ASP A 545 7.83 14.26 -42.61
C ASP A 545 8.38 15.66 -42.32
N LYS A 546 7.53 16.67 -42.45
CA LYS A 546 7.84 18.07 -42.11
C LYS A 546 7.29 18.43 -40.74
N VAL A 547 7.85 19.46 -40.11
CA VAL A 547 7.27 20.07 -38.89
C VAL A 547 5.84 20.55 -39.22
N PRO A 548 4.79 20.07 -38.53
CA PRO A 548 3.43 20.53 -38.78
C PRO A 548 3.20 21.95 -38.27
N THR A 549 2.33 22.67 -38.95
CA THR A 549 1.63 23.83 -38.40
C THR A 549 0.51 23.38 -37.47
N LEU A 550 -0.01 24.29 -36.63
CA LEU A 550 -1.20 24.03 -35.83
C LEU A 550 -2.39 23.55 -36.69
N ASP A 551 -2.61 24.14 -37.86
CA ASP A 551 -3.75 23.79 -38.72
C ASP A 551 -3.65 22.36 -39.28
N GLU A 552 -2.48 21.97 -39.78
CA GLU A 552 -2.20 20.60 -40.29
C GLU A 552 -2.33 19.55 -39.17
N TRP A 553 -1.86 19.89 -37.96
CA TRP A 553 -1.96 19.01 -36.80
C TRP A 553 -3.41 18.84 -36.33
N MET A 554 -4.16 19.94 -36.22
CA MET A 554 -5.57 19.92 -35.84
C MET A 554 -6.45 19.19 -36.87
N GLN A 555 -6.11 19.28 -38.16
CA GLN A 555 -6.76 18.45 -39.19
C GLN A 555 -6.59 16.96 -38.90
N THR A 556 -5.39 16.55 -38.50
CA THR A 556 -5.10 15.15 -38.15
C THR A 556 -5.86 14.74 -36.88
N VAL A 557 -5.86 15.57 -35.84
CA VAL A 557 -6.66 15.34 -34.62
C VAL A 557 -8.14 15.15 -34.94
N LYS A 558 -8.72 16.06 -35.75
CA LYS A 558 -10.13 16.01 -36.11
C LYS A 558 -10.47 14.74 -36.89
N THR A 559 -9.62 14.37 -37.85
CA THR A 559 -9.81 13.17 -38.67
C THR A 559 -9.80 11.90 -37.81
N ASN A 560 -8.98 11.87 -36.76
CA ASN A 560 -8.89 10.74 -35.83
C ASN A 560 -9.87 10.83 -34.64
N SER A 561 -10.74 11.84 -34.61
CA SER A 561 -11.72 12.06 -33.52
C SER A 561 -11.09 12.13 -32.13
N LEU A 562 -9.88 12.69 -32.04
CA LEU A 562 -9.14 12.82 -30.78
C LEU A 562 -9.51 14.13 -30.07
N ILE A 563 -9.24 14.19 -28.75
CA ILE A 563 -9.31 15.41 -27.96
C ILE A 563 -7.92 16.08 -27.93
N PRO A 564 -7.77 17.33 -28.41
CA PRO A 564 -6.49 18.02 -28.42
C PRO A 564 -6.13 18.61 -27.05
N PHE A 565 -4.90 18.33 -26.61
CA PHE A 565 -4.22 19.04 -25.52
C PHE A 565 -3.09 19.86 -26.14
N LEU A 566 -3.21 21.18 -26.14
CA LEU A 566 -2.23 22.07 -26.77
C LEU A 566 -1.40 22.78 -25.72
N GLN A 567 -0.10 22.49 -25.66
CA GLN A 567 0.83 23.14 -24.74
C GLN A 567 1.43 24.39 -25.38
N ILE A 568 1.11 25.58 -24.85
CA ILE A 568 1.78 26.83 -25.26
C ILE A 568 3.15 26.92 -24.56
N LYS A 569 4.23 26.87 -25.33
CA LYS A 569 5.62 26.86 -24.83
C LYS A 569 6.21 28.26 -24.59
N VAL A 570 5.61 29.30 -25.16
CA VAL A 570 6.07 30.69 -25.05
C VAL A 570 5.24 31.50 -24.05
N ASN A 571 5.88 32.42 -23.32
CA ASN A 571 5.19 33.27 -22.33
C ASN A 571 4.42 34.43 -22.97
N LYS A 572 5.08 35.17 -23.87
CA LYS A 572 4.49 36.34 -24.54
C LYS A 572 4.00 35.93 -25.92
N VAL A 573 2.69 35.97 -26.12
CA VAL A 573 2.02 35.73 -27.40
C VAL A 573 1.36 37.02 -27.84
N ASN A 574 1.65 37.49 -29.05
CA ASN A 574 0.99 38.67 -29.60
C ASN A 574 -0.47 38.36 -30.02
N THR A 575 -1.24 39.42 -30.28
CA THR A 575 -2.66 39.30 -30.60
C THR A 575 -2.92 38.48 -31.86
N GLU A 576 -2.09 38.63 -32.90
CA GLU A 576 -2.25 37.91 -34.17
C GLU A 576 -2.13 36.39 -33.98
N ALA A 577 -1.05 35.95 -33.33
CA ALA A 577 -0.81 34.53 -33.04
C ALA A 577 -1.89 33.96 -32.10
N MET A 578 -2.30 34.71 -31.06
CA MET A 578 -3.35 34.26 -30.15
C MET A 578 -4.70 34.09 -30.88
N ASN A 579 -5.06 35.03 -31.76
CA ASN A 579 -6.27 34.93 -32.57
C ASN A 579 -6.20 33.73 -33.51
N ASN A 580 -5.04 33.48 -34.14
CA ASN A 580 -4.85 32.30 -34.98
C ASN A 580 -5.11 30.98 -34.23
N LEU A 581 -4.63 30.84 -32.98
CA LEU A 581 -4.92 29.68 -32.13
C LEU A 581 -6.42 29.53 -31.86
N VAL A 582 -7.06 30.61 -31.41
CA VAL A 582 -8.50 30.63 -31.08
C VAL A 582 -9.36 30.31 -32.30
N ASP A 583 -9.05 30.91 -33.44
CA ASP A 583 -9.79 30.70 -34.68
C ASP A 583 -9.58 29.27 -35.20
N THR A 584 -8.40 28.70 -35.03
CA THR A 584 -8.16 27.29 -35.37
C THR A 584 -8.97 26.35 -34.49
N LEU A 585 -9.03 26.59 -33.17
CA LEU A 585 -9.88 25.82 -32.26
C LEU A 585 -11.36 25.91 -32.64
N LYS A 586 -11.85 27.11 -33.00
CA LYS A 586 -13.23 27.30 -33.50
C LYS A 586 -13.47 26.57 -34.83
N LYS A 587 -12.54 26.72 -35.80
CA LYS A 587 -12.60 26.09 -37.13
C LYS A 587 -12.81 24.57 -37.04
N TYR A 588 -12.10 23.91 -36.14
CA TYR A 588 -12.20 22.44 -35.97
C TYR A 588 -13.27 22.00 -34.95
N GLY A 589 -13.99 22.95 -34.32
CA GLY A 589 -15.08 22.67 -33.39
C GLY A 589 -14.60 22.20 -32.01
N TYR A 590 -13.49 22.75 -31.51
CA TYR A 590 -12.89 22.43 -30.21
C TYR A 590 -12.83 23.63 -29.25
N ALA A 591 -13.59 24.69 -29.52
CA ALA A 591 -13.64 25.91 -28.71
C ALA A 591 -14.09 25.68 -27.25
N ASP A 592 -14.78 24.56 -26.98
CA ASP A 592 -15.32 24.17 -25.67
C ASP A 592 -14.73 22.86 -25.11
N SER A 593 -14.01 22.11 -25.94
CA SER A 593 -13.60 20.72 -25.67
C SER A 593 -12.10 20.48 -25.77
N ALA A 594 -11.33 21.41 -26.33
CA ALA A 594 -9.88 21.39 -26.21
C ALA A 594 -9.43 21.63 -24.77
N VAL A 595 -8.19 21.20 -24.48
CA VAL A 595 -7.47 21.59 -23.27
C VAL A 595 -6.23 22.37 -23.67
N VAL A 596 -6.04 23.56 -23.13
CA VAL A 596 -4.83 24.37 -23.36
C VAL A 596 -3.97 24.37 -22.10
N THR A 597 -2.71 23.98 -22.22
CA THR A 597 -1.78 23.89 -21.09
C THR A 597 -0.61 24.85 -21.28
N SER A 598 -0.01 25.32 -20.20
CA SER A 598 1.22 26.12 -20.25
C SER A 598 1.90 26.20 -18.89
N PHE A 599 3.22 26.40 -18.91
CA PHE A 599 4.00 26.83 -17.74
C PHE A 599 3.77 28.31 -17.38
N TYR A 600 3.10 29.07 -18.25
CA TYR A 600 2.86 30.50 -18.06
C TYR A 600 1.36 30.77 -17.94
N THR A 601 0.97 31.56 -16.94
CA THR A 601 -0.44 31.90 -16.74
C THR A 601 -0.95 32.99 -17.69
N ALA A 602 -0.07 33.83 -18.23
CA ALA A 602 -0.42 34.89 -19.17
C ALA A 602 -1.09 34.37 -20.46
N PRO A 603 -0.53 33.41 -21.22
CA PRO A 603 -1.19 32.88 -22.41
C PRO A 603 -2.50 32.14 -22.08
N LEU A 604 -2.57 31.46 -20.93
CA LEU A 604 -3.81 30.80 -20.49
C LEU A 604 -4.94 31.80 -20.21
N ARG A 605 -4.61 32.95 -19.59
CA ARG A 605 -5.57 34.05 -19.40
C ARG A 605 -6.02 34.62 -20.75
N ASN A 606 -5.12 34.81 -21.69
CA ASN A 606 -5.46 35.31 -23.03
C ASN A 606 -6.44 34.38 -23.76
N VAL A 607 -6.21 33.06 -23.68
CA VAL A 607 -7.16 32.07 -24.20
C VAL A 607 -8.51 32.18 -23.50
N LYS A 608 -8.52 32.25 -22.16
CA LYS A 608 -9.76 32.39 -21.38
C LYS A 608 -10.57 33.65 -21.67
N THR A 609 -9.91 34.76 -22.00
CA THR A 609 -10.59 35.99 -22.40
C THR A 609 -11.40 35.80 -23.69
N GLN A 610 -10.93 34.96 -24.61
CA GLN A 610 -11.60 34.73 -25.91
C GLN A 610 -12.49 33.48 -25.93
N LEU A 611 -12.16 32.47 -25.12
CA LEU A 611 -12.84 31.19 -24.99
C LEU A 611 -13.06 30.89 -23.49
N PRO A 612 -14.08 31.51 -22.85
CA PRO A 612 -14.27 31.40 -21.40
C PRO A 612 -14.56 29.97 -20.92
N ASP A 613 -15.14 29.12 -21.78
CA ASP A 613 -15.53 27.75 -21.43
C ASP A 613 -14.43 26.71 -21.72
N VAL A 614 -13.44 27.02 -22.54
CA VAL A 614 -12.36 26.06 -22.87
C VAL A 614 -11.58 25.68 -21.62
N LYS A 615 -11.16 24.42 -21.50
CA LYS A 615 -10.36 24.01 -20.34
C LYS A 615 -8.95 24.55 -20.45
N VAL A 616 -8.43 25.10 -19.36
CA VAL A 616 -7.01 25.49 -19.25
C VAL A 616 -6.34 24.80 -18.07
N MET A 617 -5.07 24.40 -18.20
CA MET A 617 -4.33 23.77 -17.10
C MET A 617 -2.96 24.42 -16.94
N TYR A 618 -2.66 24.84 -15.71
CA TYR A 618 -1.37 25.40 -15.33
C TYR A 618 -0.39 24.26 -15.03
N ILE A 619 0.72 24.22 -15.77
CA ILE A 619 1.75 23.20 -15.62
C ILE A 619 2.69 23.58 -14.46
N THR A 620 2.94 22.64 -13.56
CA THR A 620 3.75 22.89 -12.36
C THR A 620 4.50 21.63 -11.88
N GLY A 621 5.58 21.82 -11.13
CA GLY A 621 6.34 20.76 -10.45
C GLY A 621 5.90 20.49 -9.00
N SER A 622 4.78 21.04 -8.56
CA SER A 622 4.27 20.90 -7.19
C SER A 622 2.77 21.09 -7.12
N LEU A 623 2.12 20.48 -6.12
CA LEU A 623 0.70 20.68 -5.83
C LEU A 623 0.52 21.21 -4.41
N THR A 624 0.71 22.52 -4.21
CA THR A 624 0.50 23.21 -2.92
C THR A 624 -0.63 24.25 -3.03
N ASN A 625 -0.94 24.92 -1.92
CA ASN A 625 -1.91 26.02 -1.89
C ASN A 625 -1.57 27.15 -2.87
N ASN A 626 -0.28 27.41 -3.12
CA ASN A 626 0.14 28.48 -4.03
C ASN A 626 -0.23 28.15 -5.48
N GLU A 627 0.03 26.92 -5.93
CA GLU A 627 -0.33 26.50 -7.28
C GLU A 627 -1.86 26.36 -7.43
N ILE A 628 -2.55 25.86 -6.40
CA ILE A 628 -4.03 25.81 -6.38
C ILE A 628 -4.62 27.22 -6.54
N THR A 629 -4.11 28.20 -5.79
CA THR A 629 -4.54 29.60 -5.89
C THR A 629 -4.26 30.17 -7.28
N THR A 630 -3.08 29.88 -7.82
CA THR A 630 -2.67 30.31 -9.16
C THR A 630 -3.60 29.75 -10.23
N ALA A 631 -3.85 28.44 -10.23
CA ALA A 631 -4.75 27.80 -11.19
C ALA A 631 -6.19 28.29 -11.04
N LYS A 632 -6.68 28.48 -9.81
CA LYS A 632 -8.01 29.04 -9.54
C LYS A 632 -8.18 30.46 -10.08
N SER A 633 -7.12 31.26 -10.10
CA SER A 633 -7.14 32.61 -10.67
C SER A 633 -7.37 32.64 -12.20
N LEU A 634 -7.23 31.50 -12.89
CA LEU A 634 -7.52 31.37 -14.33
C LEU A 634 -9.03 31.27 -14.61
N GLY A 635 -9.87 31.20 -13.58
CA GLY A 635 -11.34 31.16 -13.71
C GLY A 635 -11.92 29.75 -13.80
N ASN A 636 -13.17 29.66 -14.26
CA ASN A 636 -13.91 28.39 -14.35
C ASN A 636 -13.23 27.40 -15.30
N ASN A 637 -13.50 26.10 -15.12
CA ASN A 637 -12.93 25.04 -15.96
C ASN A 637 -11.40 25.11 -16.10
N SER A 638 -10.71 25.41 -14.99
CA SER A 638 -9.26 25.45 -14.89
C SER A 638 -8.71 24.25 -14.11
N GLY A 639 -7.40 24.05 -14.17
CA GLY A 639 -6.75 22.95 -13.49
C GLY A 639 -5.25 23.08 -13.36
N LEU A 640 -4.64 22.05 -12.78
CA LEU A 640 -3.20 21.88 -12.68
C LEU A 640 -2.78 20.66 -13.47
N ASP A 641 -1.65 20.73 -14.16
CA ASP A 641 -1.00 19.56 -14.75
C ASP A 641 0.39 19.37 -14.10
N VAL A 642 0.49 18.37 -13.23
CA VAL A 642 1.63 18.24 -12.31
C VAL A 642 2.67 17.30 -12.88
N ILE A 643 3.90 17.79 -12.95
CA ILE A 643 5.05 17.02 -13.42
C ILE A 643 5.39 15.95 -12.38
N LEU A 644 5.52 14.69 -12.80
CA LEU A 644 5.88 13.57 -11.93
C LEU A 644 7.36 13.55 -11.57
N TYR A 645 8.21 14.07 -12.46
CA TYR A 645 9.67 13.97 -12.36
C TYR A 645 10.35 15.32 -12.60
N LYS A 646 11.18 15.74 -11.65
CA LYS A 646 12.06 16.90 -11.82
C LYS A 646 13.40 16.44 -12.41
N ASN A 647 13.83 17.04 -13.51
CA ASN A 647 15.15 16.84 -14.13
C ASN A 647 15.46 15.40 -14.60
N GLY A 648 14.47 14.66 -15.11
CA GLY A 648 14.71 13.33 -15.70
C GLY A 648 15.06 12.20 -14.71
N ASN A 649 15.12 12.50 -13.41
CA ASN A 649 15.33 11.49 -12.37
C ASN A 649 14.00 10.79 -12.03
N THR A 650 13.94 9.49 -12.30
CA THR A 650 12.80 8.60 -12.09
C THR A 650 12.48 8.31 -10.61
N ALA A 651 13.29 8.80 -9.67
CA ALA A 651 13.29 8.36 -8.27
C ALA A 651 12.63 9.31 -7.26
N ALA A 652 12.34 10.56 -7.60
CA ALA A 652 11.78 11.53 -6.64
C ALA A 652 10.26 11.67 -6.85
N ALA A 653 9.46 10.94 -6.08
CA ALA A 653 8.04 11.23 -5.93
C ALA A 653 7.87 12.69 -5.49
N ILE A 654 7.00 13.44 -6.16
CA ILE A 654 6.65 14.81 -5.76
C ILE A 654 5.85 14.71 -4.46
N PRO A 655 6.39 15.08 -3.28
CA PRO A 655 5.72 14.80 -2.01
C PRO A 655 4.37 15.51 -1.88
N THR A 656 4.24 16.63 -2.57
CA THR A 656 3.03 17.46 -2.62
C THR A 656 1.94 16.87 -3.52
N LEU A 657 2.27 15.93 -4.42
CA LEU A 657 1.30 15.24 -5.27
C LEU A 657 0.76 13.99 -4.56
N ASN A 658 -0.08 14.21 -3.57
CA ASN A 658 -0.71 13.18 -2.74
C ASN A 658 -2.24 13.34 -2.73
N ALA A 659 -2.96 12.35 -2.20
CA ALA A 659 -4.43 12.32 -2.21
C ALA A 659 -5.06 13.52 -1.48
N GLN A 660 -4.43 14.02 -0.41
CA GLN A 660 -4.91 15.18 0.33
C GLN A 660 -4.89 16.44 -0.54
N ASN A 661 -3.75 16.74 -1.17
CA ASN A 661 -3.61 17.94 -1.99
C ASN A 661 -4.42 17.86 -3.30
N ILE A 662 -4.56 16.66 -3.88
CA ILE A 662 -5.46 16.42 -5.01
C ILE A 662 -6.91 16.76 -4.61
N ASN A 663 -7.37 16.29 -3.45
CA ASN A 663 -8.70 16.62 -2.96
C ASN A 663 -8.88 18.11 -2.67
N MET A 664 -7.86 18.79 -2.15
CA MET A 664 -7.89 20.25 -1.96
C MET A 664 -8.05 21.02 -3.28
N ALA A 665 -7.39 20.57 -4.34
CA ALA A 665 -7.58 21.12 -5.68
C ALA A 665 -9.02 20.90 -6.18
N HIS A 666 -9.58 19.70 -6.01
CA HIS A 666 -10.98 19.42 -6.38
C HIS A 666 -11.98 20.25 -5.58
N GLN A 667 -11.77 20.42 -4.27
CA GLN A 667 -12.59 21.29 -3.41
C GLN A 667 -12.55 22.76 -3.88
N SER A 668 -11.46 23.15 -4.53
CA SER A 668 -11.31 24.47 -5.17
C SER A 668 -11.92 24.55 -6.57
N GLY A 669 -12.55 23.48 -7.06
CA GLY A 669 -13.19 23.40 -8.37
C GLY A 669 -12.23 23.09 -9.54
N LEU A 670 -11.00 22.65 -9.24
CA LEU A 670 -9.94 22.48 -10.24
C LEU A 670 -9.83 21.03 -10.72
N SER A 671 -9.48 20.83 -11.99
CA SER A 671 -9.01 19.52 -12.49
C SER A 671 -7.53 19.31 -12.14
N VAL A 672 -7.12 18.05 -11.94
CA VAL A 672 -5.72 17.68 -11.71
C VAL A 672 -5.26 16.66 -12.75
N GLY A 673 -4.26 17.03 -13.54
CA GLY A 673 -3.52 16.16 -14.45
C GLY A 673 -2.17 15.74 -13.86
N VAL A 674 -1.65 14.63 -14.35
CA VAL A 674 -0.29 14.18 -14.04
C VAL A 674 0.44 13.81 -15.33
N TRP A 675 1.69 14.24 -15.44
CA TRP A 675 2.53 13.91 -16.59
C TRP A 675 4.02 13.82 -16.20
N THR A 676 4.84 12.96 -16.78
CA THR A 676 4.51 11.94 -17.77
C THR A 676 4.68 10.56 -17.14
N LEU A 677 3.67 9.71 -17.25
CA LEU A 677 3.80 8.31 -16.86
C LEU A 677 4.73 7.59 -17.84
N ILE A 678 5.68 6.84 -17.28
CA ILE A 678 6.64 6.01 -18.02
C ILE A 678 6.31 4.51 -17.85
N PRO A 679 6.89 3.62 -18.68
CA PRO A 679 6.67 2.18 -18.56
C PRO A 679 6.90 1.65 -17.14
N GLY A 680 6.04 0.72 -16.71
CA GLY A 680 6.08 0.14 -15.36
C GLY A 680 5.28 0.91 -14.30
N GLN A 681 4.72 2.07 -14.63
CA GLN A 681 3.81 2.80 -13.74
C GLN A 681 2.34 2.49 -14.03
N SER A 682 1.57 2.25 -12.97
CA SER A 682 0.13 2.00 -13.09
C SER A 682 -0.66 3.31 -13.12
N TRP A 683 -1.45 3.55 -14.18
CA TRP A 683 -2.41 4.66 -14.16
C TRP A 683 -3.46 4.51 -13.05
N ASN A 684 -3.77 3.28 -12.61
CA ASN A 684 -4.73 3.02 -11.53
C ASN A 684 -4.27 3.64 -10.21
N TYR A 685 -2.95 3.72 -10.00
CA TYR A 685 -2.38 4.41 -8.84
C TYR A 685 -2.83 5.87 -8.77
N TRP A 686 -2.86 6.56 -9.91
CA TRP A 686 -3.20 7.97 -10.00
C TRP A 686 -4.71 8.22 -10.07
N THR A 687 -5.45 7.41 -10.83
CA THR A 687 -6.92 7.51 -10.88
C THR A 687 -7.55 7.27 -9.50
N ASN A 688 -7.05 6.30 -8.73
CA ASN A 688 -7.52 6.02 -7.37
C ASN A 688 -7.25 7.18 -6.39
N ARG A 689 -6.23 8.00 -6.65
CA ARG A 689 -5.93 9.22 -5.88
C ARG A 689 -6.72 10.43 -6.37
N GLY A 690 -7.41 10.30 -7.50
CA GLY A 690 -8.36 11.27 -8.00
C GLY A 690 -7.92 12.10 -9.18
N THR A 691 -6.84 11.76 -9.88
CA THR A 691 -6.45 12.52 -11.07
C THR A 691 -7.51 12.46 -12.18
N ASN A 692 -7.65 13.56 -12.91
CA ASN A 692 -8.59 13.75 -14.02
C ASN A 692 -7.94 13.48 -15.39
N VAL A 693 -6.63 13.72 -15.51
CA VAL A 693 -5.87 13.55 -16.76
C VAL A 693 -4.59 12.78 -16.45
N ILE A 694 -4.23 11.83 -17.31
CA ILE A 694 -3.01 11.03 -17.18
C ILE A 694 -2.30 11.04 -18.52
N THR A 695 -1.15 11.71 -18.57
CA THR A 695 -0.31 11.80 -19.77
C THR A 695 0.66 10.64 -19.81
N ILE A 696 0.64 9.88 -20.90
CA ILE A 696 1.38 8.64 -21.08
C ILE A 696 2.49 8.87 -22.11
N GLY A 697 3.74 8.60 -21.69
CA GLY A 697 4.94 8.89 -22.49
C GLY A 697 5.33 7.80 -23.49
N SER A 698 4.65 6.67 -23.52
CA SER A 698 5.03 5.53 -24.38
C SER A 698 3.97 4.45 -24.39
N ASN A 699 3.99 3.55 -25.38
CA ASN A 699 3.16 2.35 -25.39
C ASN A 699 3.31 1.57 -24.08
N LEU A 700 2.32 1.68 -23.20
CA LEU A 700 2.13 0.78 -22.07
C LEU A 700 1.54 -0.51 -22.64
N HIS A 701 2.35 -1.29 -23.35
CA HIS A 701 2.03 -2.71 -23.58
C HIS A 701 2.42 -3.45 -22.31
N GLY A 702 1.44 -3.65 -21.42
CA GLY A 702 1.63 -4.38 -20.17
C GLY A 702 0.60 -4.03 -19.11
N VAL A 703 -0.67 -4.32 -19.38
CA VAL A 703 -1.65 -4.67 -18.34
C VAL A 703 -2.36 -5.94 -18.79
#